data_AF-A0A6G0UI35-F1
#
_entry.id   AF-A0A6G0UI35-F1
#
_cell.length_a   1.000
_cell.length_b   1.000
_cell.length_c   1.000
_cell.angle_alpha   90.00
_cell.angle_beta   90.00
_cell.angle_gamma   90.00
#
_symmetry.space_group_name_H-M   'P 1'
#
loop_
_entity.id
_entity.type
_entity.pdbx_description
1 polymer ?
#
loop_
_entity_poly.entity_id
_entity_poly.type
_entity_poly.pdbx_seq_one_letter_code
_entity_poly.pdbx_strand_id
1 'polypeptide(L)'
;MKCCGGWRIECRNCLNKQKLRQLGLQVKSKILSPHLILVVTSVIYLVIGAWVFQKLEGGPMQDAKDRQLEQIRVDSERYFTQVWEIIQENKDDIYSVDRQELIKKINHESSSRFGKYVDSVFAAYRHFRHGFEDDSPAWDFLNAFIFTSTTLTSIGFGFVCPITFWGRLFLILYCLIGIPLTLVTVANIAKFISEIVFHVHYKLWGMWVKFKNRNKENAGSEEGSKGLFNDSEDEQEILDRVRLIRFPPIVVFMFAIVYGFFAAGLITLWEDWTYLESLYFTFIAILTVGFGDFRPAPENMLTVITVVMGGVTLTTMCMDVVGRMYLKEIHYLGRKLQTNNPFYLIREAKARRRRAAMAGLLAQLAKGMIFAHRNYSELARKRSSKKKKKKLGSRILPDGKFMFARLPPDPPRECQVVSTSAYSVRLAWAHAFSTESEVTYNIRYRLKYSKSKEDNRIRELKGVSGNSVEIMAIESCSLYEFKITAVSRYGESKPVFLVQYTEPQLSPQHILATKLSPNSIELTWDPPYKRTYDVKNYMVYFTDNPTARLSDWEKVVVYGRRIVFPELKYDWFYMFCANACFKDGQRSPLSRALFIKTDKLEFNSCYVGHSKTINIMEAISEHTDTLTEKTPLLKRDYQSFQV
;
A
#
# COMPACT_ATOMS: atom_id res chain seq x y z
N MET A 1 56.72 41.17 22.12
CA MET A 1 57.88 40.25 22.07
C MET A 1 57.48 38.93 22.73
N LYS A 2 57.72 37.81 22.03
CA LYS A 2 57.67 36.38 22.44
C LYS A 2 56.30 35.65 22.50
N CYS A 3 56.20 34.70 21.58
CA CYS A 3 55.23 33.61 21.43
C CYS A 3 55.65 32.32 22.18
N CYS A 4 54.69 31.37 22.20
CA CYS A 4 54.80 29.90 22.33
C CYS A 4 54.97 29.34 23.76
N GLY A 5 54.32 28.23 24.15
CA GLY A 5 53.45 27.29 23.45
C GLY A 5 53.09 26.14 24.39
N GLY A 6 51.90 25.53 24.25
CA GLY A 6 51.51 24.41 25.10
C GLY A 6 50.06 23.93 24.99
N TRP A 7 49.52 23.78 23.78
CA TRP A 7 48.19 23.16 23.60
C TRP A 7 48.11 22.39 22.28
N ARG A 8 48.68 21.18 22.23
CA ARG A 8 48.33 20.19 21.20
C ARG A 8 48.97 18.84 21.49
N ILE A 9 48.30 17.92 22.21
CA ILE A 9 48.49 16.46 22.06
C ILE A 9 47.28 15.66 22.61
N GLU A 10 46.56 16.12 23.64
CA GLU A 10 45.51 15.28 24.27
C GLU A 10 44.20 15.10 23.47
N CYS A 11 43.91 15.94 22.47
CA CYS A 11 42.64 15.86 21.74
C CYS A 11 42.58 14.76 20.66
N ARG A 12 43.73 14.20 20.21
CA ARG A 12 43.74 13.21 19.12
C ARG A 12 43.36 11.80 19.56
N ASN A 13 43.76 11.40 20.76
CA ASN A 13 43.48 10.05 21.29
C ASN A 13 42.02 9.87 21.73
N CYS A 14 41.37 10.92 22.25
CA CYS A 14 39.93 10.90 22.54
C CYS A 14 39.07 10.89 21.26
N LEU A 15 39.45 11.67 20.25
CA LEU A 15 38.74 11.68 18.95
C LEU A 15 38.84 10.32 18.24
N ASN A 16 39.99 9.66 18.31
CA ASN A 16 40.18 8.32 17.73
C ASN A 16 39.45 7.24 18.52
N LYS A 17 39.41 7.28 19.87
CA LYS A 17 38.59 6.35 20.67
C LYS A 17 37.09 6.53 20.42
N GLN A 18 36.61 7.77 20.25
CA GLN A 18 35.22 8.04 19.87
C GLN A 18 34.92 7.63 18.43
N LYS A 19 35.81 7.87 17.47
CA LYS A 19 35.68 7.37 16.09
C LYS A 19 35.71 5.85 16.02
N LEU A 20 36.58 5.16 16.76
CA LEU A 20 36.64 3.70 16.82
C LEU A 20 35.41 3.09 17.50
N ARG A 21 34.87 3.73 18.56
CA ARG A 21 33.59 3.34 19.16
C ARG A 21 32.41 3.60 18.22
N GLN A 22 32.40 4.71 17.48
CA GLN A 22 31.39 5.01 16.46
C GLN A 22 31.50 4.08 15.25
N LEU A 23 32.72 3.73 14.80
CA LEU A 23 32.94 2.72 13.76
C LEU A 23 32.49 1.35 14.25
N GLY A 24 32.83 0.96 15.49
CA GLY A 24 32.38 -0.29 16.09
C GLY A 24 30.87 -0.37 16.26
N LEU A 25 30.20 0.74 16.55
CA LEU A 25 28.73 0.84 16.60
C LEU A 25 28.10 0.81 15.21
N GLN A 26 28.71 1.46 14.20
CA GLN A 26 28.26 1.41 12.79
C GLN A 26 28.48 0.03 12.15
N VAL A 27 29.56 -0.66 12.52
CA VAL A 27 29.83 -2.04 12.09
C VAL A 27 28.86 -2.99 12.79
N LYS A 28 28.60 -2.84 14.10
CA LYS A 28 27.55 -3.60 14.80
C LYS A 28 26.15 -3.35 14.23
N SER A 29 25.81 -2.13 13.80
CA SER A 29 24.51 -1.83 13.17
C SER A 29 24.40 -2.31 11.72
N LYS A 30 25.52 -2.47 10.99
CA LYS A 30 25.55 -3.09 9.66
C LYS A 30 25.52 -4.62 9.72
N ILE A 31 26.17 -5.21 10.72
CA ILE A 31 26.13 -6.66 11.00
C ILE A 31 24.72 -7.06 11.44
N LEU A 32 24.02 -6.22 12.20
CA LEU A 32 22.61 -6.45 12.58
C LEU A 32 21.63 -6.11 11.44
N SER A 33 21.96 -6.49 10.20
CA SER A 33 20.99 -6.44 9.12
C SER A 33 19.93 -7.52 9.35
N PRO A 34 18.63 -7.24 9.13
CA PRO A 34 17.57 -8.24 9.28
C PRO A 34 17.80 -9.48 8.39
N HIS A 35 18.58 -9.36 7.32
CA HIS A 35 19.01 -10.48 6.48
C HIS A 35 19.96 -11.44 7.21
N LEU A 36 20.94 -10.93 7.99
CA LEU A 36 21.84 -11.80 8.77
C LEU A 36 21.07 -12.54 9.87
N ILE A 37 20.11 -11.87 10.53
CA ILE A 37 19.26 -12.50 11.55
C ILE A 37 18.45 -13.66 10.93
N LEU A 38 17.89 -13.45 9.74
CA LEU A 38 17.16 -14.49 9.02
C LEU A 38 18.05 -15.70 8.74
N VAL A 39 19.27 -15.48 8.21
CA VAL A 39 20.22 -16.56 7.91
C VAL A 39 20.63 -17.32 9.17
N VAL A 40 21.00 -16.62 10.25
CA VAL A 40 21.36 -17.25 11.53
C VAL A 40 20.19 -18.07 12.09
N THR A 41 18.96 -17.56 12.00
CA THR A 41 17.76 -18.27 12.44
C THR A 41 17.54 -19.54 11.61
N SER A 42 17.72 -19.48 10.29
CA SER A 42 17.64 -20.67 9.42
C SER A 42 18.71 -21.71 9.77
N VAL A 43 19.96 -21.29 10.05
CA VAL A 43 21.03 -22.22 10.47
C VAL A 43 20.68 -22.89 11.79
N ILE A 44 20.18 -22.14 12.77
CA ILE A 44 19.75 -22.71 14.07
C ILE A 44 18.62 -23.73 13.84
N TYR A 45 17.64 -23.42 12.99
CA TYR A 45 16.55 -24.34 12.65
C TYR A 45 17.07 -25.65 12.04
N LEU A 46 18.06 -25.58 11.14
CA LEU A 46 18.69 -26.78 10.56
C LEU A 46 19.44 -27.61 11.62
N VAL A 47 20.17 -26.97 12.53
CA VAL A 47 20.90 -27.68 13.61
C VAL A 47 19.94 -28.40 14.55
N ILE A 48 18.83 -27.74 14.93
CA ILE A 48 17.79 -28.35 15.76
C ILE A 48 17.17 -29.54 15.01
N GLY A 49 16.82 -29.38 13.74
CA GLY A 49 16.27 -30.46 12.92
C GLY A 49 17.22 -31.65 12.82
N ALA A 50 18.51 -31.41 12.56
CA ALA A 50 19.53 -32.45 12.49
C ALA A 50 19.67 -33.23 13.80
N TRP A 51 19.66 -32.53 14.94
CA TRP A 51 19.74 -33.15 16.26
C TRP A 51 18.51 -34.02 16.55
N VAL A 52 17.31 -33.54 16.22
CA VAL A 52 16.06 -34.29 16.42
C VAL A 52 16.02 -35.54 15.54
N PHE A 53 16.32 -35.43 14.24
CA PHE A 53 16.34 -36.59 13.34
C PHE A 53 17.41 -37.61 13.74
N GLN A 54 18.60 -37.15 14.16
CA GLN A 54 19.63 -38.06 14.67
C GLN A 54 19.15 -38.87 15.88
N LYS A 55 18.36 -38.26 16.77
CA LYS A 55 17.83 -38.94 17.96
C LYS A 55 16.66 -39.87 17.65
N LEU A 56 15.79 -39.51 16.72
CA LEU A 56 14.61 -40.31 16.37
C LEU A 56 14.97 -41.47 15.44
N GLU A 57 15.78 -41.22 14.41
CA GLU A 57 16.07 -42.20 13.36
C GLU A 57 17.43 -42.90 13.54
N GLY A 58 18.39 -42.28 14.24
CA GLY A 58 19.76 -42.80 14.31
C GLY A 58 19.88 -44.19 14.95
N GLY A 59 19.15 -44.43 16.03
CA GLY A 59 19.11 -45.75 16.69
C GLY A 59 18.34 -46.78 15.85
N PRO A 60 17.05 -46.54 15.54
CA PRO A 60 16.25 -47.48 14.75
C PRO A 60 16.83 -47.84 13.39
N MET A 61 17.47 -46.89 12.68
CA MET A 61 18.13 -47.16 11.40
C MET A 61 19.33 -48.10 11.56
N GLN A 62 20.11 -47.93 12.62
CA GLN A 62 21.25 -48.80 12.90
C GLN A 62 20.79 -50.20 13.31
N ASP A 63 19.78 -50.30 14.19
CA ASP A 63 19.19 -51.58 14.58
C ASP A 63 18.52 -52.31 13.41
N ALA A 64 17.90 -51.59 12.47
CA ALA A 64 17.33 -52.18 11.26
C ALA A 64 18.42 -52.70 10.32
N LYS A 65 19.49 -51.92 10.13
CA LYS A 65 20.65 -52.32 9.33
C LYS A 65 21.32 -53.57 9.91
N ASP A 66 21.53 -53.60 11.22
CA ASP A 66 22.18 -54.73 11.90
C ASP A 66 21.31 -55.99 11.82
N ARG A 67 19.98 -55.86 11.98
CA ARG A 67 19.04 -56.98 11.77
C ARG A 67 19.06 -57.54 10.34
N GLN A 68 19.12 -56.67 9.34
CA GLN A 68 19.19 -57.11 7.93
C GLN A 68 20.52 -57.75 7.57
N LEU A 69 21.64 -57.19 8.05
CA LEU A 69 22.95 -57.79 7.87
C LEU A 69 23.03 -59.17 8.52
N GLU A 70 22.41 -59.32 9.70
CA GLU A 70 22.33 -60.61 10.37
C GLU A 70 21.46 -61.61 9.61
N GLN A 71 20.32 -61.19 9.06
CA GLN A 71 19.50 -62.04 8.20
C GLN A 71 20.26 -62.51 6.95
N ILE A 72 20.97 -61.60 6.28
CA ILE A 72 21.84 -61.95 5.14
C ILE A 72 22.91 -62.96 5.56
N ARG A 73 23.55 -62.74 6.72
CA ARG A 73 24.58 -63.64 7.25
C ARG A 73 24.03 -65.04 7.49
N VAL A 74 22.88 -65.15 8.15
CA VAL A 74 22.22 -66.43 8.45
C VAL A 74 21.80 -67.16 7.17
N ASP A 75 21.21 -66.46 6.20
CA ASP A 75 20.81 -67.08 4.93
C ASP A 75 22.01 -67.48 4.08
N SER A 76 23.10 -66.70 4.11
CA SER A 76 24.38 -67.04 3.48
C SER A 76 24.96 -68.33 4.07
N GLU A 77 25.02 -68.43 5.40
CA GLU A 77 25.50 -69.63 6.10
C GLU A 77 24.64 -70.86 5.78
N ARG A 78 23.31 -70.72 5.74
CA ARG A 78 22.40 -71.80 5.36
C ARG A 78 22.58 -72.25 3.91
N TYR A 79 22.87 -71.34 3.00
CA TYR A 79 23.18 -71.67 1.62
C TYR A 79 24.51 -72.43 1.52
N PHE A 80 25.58 -71.91 2.12
CA PHE A 80 26.88 -72.59 2.10
C PHE A 80 26.85 -73.96 2.79
N THR A 81 26.13 -74.09 3.90
CA THR A 81 25.98 -75.38 4.60
C THR A 81 25.27 -76.40 3.71
N GLN A 82 24.21 -76.01 3.01
CA GLN A 82 23.54 -76.92 2.09
C GLN A 82 24.42 -77.31 0.90
N VAL A 83 25.14 -76.35 0.30
CA VAL A 83 26.09 -76.65 -0.77
C VAL A 83 27.16 -77.63 -0.28
N TRP A 84 27.63 -77.47 0.96
CA TRP A 84 28.57 -78.38 1.59
C TRP A 84 28.00 -79.79 1.82
N GLU A 85 26.76 -79.90 2.31
CA GLU A 85 26.04 -81.17 2.47
C GLU A 85 25.89 -81.90 1.12
N ILE A 86 25.47 -81.20 0.06
CA ILE A 86 25.34 -81.78 -1.29
C ILE A 86 26.70 -82.27 -1.80
N ILE A 87 27.79 -81.52 -1.58
CA ILE A 87 29.14 -81.94 -1.96
C ILE A 87 29.58 -83.18 -1.16
N GLN A 88 29.22 -83.26 0.12
CA GLN A 88 29.59 -84.36 1.00
C GLN A 88 28.79 -85.64 0.73
N GLU A 89 27.52 -85.54 0.30
CA GLU A 89 26.72 -86.68 -0.15
C GLU A 89 27.19 -87.23 -1.49
N ASN A 90 27.63 -86.37 -2.41
CA ASN A 90 28.13 -86.76 -3.73
C ASN A 90 29.67 -87.01 -3.74
N LYS A 91 30.28 -87.30 -2.59
CA LYS A 91 31.75 -87.36 -2.44
C LYS A 91 32.43 -88.42 -3.31
N ASP A 92 31.72 -89.51 -3.60
CA ASP A 92 32.21 -90.60 -4.45
C ASP A 92 32.13 -90.24 -5.95
N ASP A 93 31.19 -89.38 -6.34
CA ASP A 93 31.02 -88.86 -7.71
C ASP A 93 32.06 -87.80 -8.08
N ILE A 94 32.74 -87.19 -7.09
CA ILE A 94 33.77 -86.16 -7.29
C ILE A 94 34.98 -86.71 -8.05
N TYR A 95 35.27 -88.00 -7.93
CA TYR A 95 36.42 -88.65 -8.59
C TYR A 95 36.07 -89.34 -9.91
N SER A 96 34.77 -89.50 -10.22
CA SER A 96 34.29 -90.27 -11.38
C SER A 96 33.59 -89.43 -12.46
N VAL A 97 33.01 -88.28 -12.11
CA VAL A 97 32.20 -87.43 -13.01
C VAL A 97 33.01 -86.21 -13.50
N ASP A 98 32.76 -85.76 -14.73
CA ASP A 98 33.37 -84.54 -15.27
C ASP A 98 32.97 -83.30 -14.44
N ARG A 99 33.94 -82.42 -14.20
CA ARG A 99 33.81 -81.24 -13.33
C ARG A 99 32.64 -80.34 -13.74
N GLN A 100 32.36 -80.24 -15.04
CA GLN A 100 31.29 -79.38 -15.55
C GLN A 100 29.89 -79.94 -15.25
N GLU A 101 29.71 -81.26 -15.30
CA GLU A 101 28.42 -81.89 -14.98
C GLU A 101 28.12 -81.82 -13.48
N LEU A 102 29.14 -81.99 -12.65
CA LEU A 102 29.01 -81.84 -11.19
C LEU A 102 28.59 -80.41 -10.80
N ILE A 103 29.20 -79.38 -11.40
CA ILE A 103 28.82 -77.98 -11.17
C ILE A 103 27.37 -77.72 -11.59
N LYS A 104 26.93 -78.28 -12.73
CA LYS A 104 25.53 -78.14 -13.19
C LYS A 104 24.55 -78.81 -12.22
N LYS A 105 24.87 -80.01 -11.71
CA LYS A 105 24.03 -80.74 -10.74
C LYS A 105 23.91 -79.95 -9.43
N ILE A 106 25.03 -79.49 -8.88
CA ILE A 106 25.06 -78.67 -7.65
C ILE A 106 24.30 -77.37 -7.84
N ASN A 107 24.50 -76.66 -8.95
CA ASN A 107 23.78 -75.40 -9.23
C ASN A 107 22.27 -75.62 -9.37
N HIS A 108 21.84 -76.74 -9.97
CA HIS A 108 20.42 -77.05 -10.12
C HIS A 108 19.76 -77.35 -8.76
N GLU A 109 20.42 -78.15 -7.94
CA GLU A 109 19.91 -78.60 -6.64
C GLU A 109 19.97 -77.49 -5.57
N SER A 110 20.98 -76.63 -5.62
CA SER A 110 21.11 -75.46 -4.73
C SER A 110 20.30 -74.24 -5.22
N SER A 111 19.80 -74.24 -6.47
CA SER A 111 19.12 -73.11 -7.12
C SER A 111 17.99 -72.50 -6.28
N SER A 112 17.17 -73.34 -5.63
CA SER A 112 16.04 -72.86 -4.81
C SER A 112 16.49 -72.05 -3.59
N ARG A 113 17.53 -72.49 -2.87
CA ARG A 113 18.06 -71.76 -1.71
C ARG A 113 18.95 -70.60 -2.12
N PHE A 114 19.68 -70.72 -3.23
CA PHE A 114 20.38 -69.60 -3.84
C PHE A 114 19.39 -68.48 -4.17
N GLY A 115 18.23 -68.81 -4.75
CA GLY A 115 17.14 -67.87 -4.98
C GLY A 115 16.70 -67.16 -3.70
N LYS A 116 16.47 -67.90 -2.60
CA LYS A 116 16.10 -67.31 -1.30
C LYS A 116 17.17 -66.40 -0.70
N TYR A 117 18.45 -66.77 -0.79
CA TYR A 117 19.57 -65.94 -0.35
C TYR A 117 19.69 -64.67 -1.21
N VAL A 118 19.57 -64.82 -2.52
CA VAL A 118 19.55 -63.72 -3.47
C VAL A 118 18.36 -62.80 -3.18
N ASP A 119 17.19 -63.35 -2.88
CA ASP A 119 16.00 -62.61 -2.49
C ASP A 119 16.17 -61.89 -1.15
N SER A 120 16.84 -62.46 -0.16
CA SER A 120 17.09 -61.78 1.12
C SER A 120 18.14 -60.68 0.99
N VAL A 121 19.18 -60.88 0.17
CA VAL A 121 20.16 -59.84 -0.19
C VAL A 121 19.47 -58.72 -0.97
N PHE A 122 18.64 -59.06 -1.96
CA PHE A 122 17.88 -58.06 -2.70
C PHE A 122 16.81 -57.41 -1.82
N ALA A 123 16.17 -58.11 -0.88
CA ALA A 123 15.21 -57.52 0.06
C ALA A 123 15.87 -56.52 1.02
N ALA A 124 17.05 -56.86 1.55
CA ALA A 124 17.85 -55.94 2.35
C ALA A 124 18.32 -54.72 1.53
N TYR A 125 18.66 -54.91 0.26
CA TYR A 125 18.97 -53.81 -0.66
C TYR A 125 17.72 -52.99 -1.03
N ARG A 126 16.55 -53.63 -1.17
CA ARG A 126 15.24 -53.04 -1.52
C ARG A 126 14.67 -52.17 -0.40
N HIS A 127 14.92 -52.51 0.87
CA HIS A 127 14.51 -51.69 2.02
C HIS A 127 15.18 -50.30 2.04
N PHE A 128 16.24 -50.12 1.25
CA PHE A 128 16.94 -48.84 1.03
C PHE A 128 16.68 -48.20 -0.35
N ARG A 129 16.06 -48.91 -1.31
CA ARG A 129 15.67 -48.36 -2.61
C ARG A 129 14.69 -49.30 -3.33
N HIS A 130 13.43 -48.86 -3.42
CA HIS A 130 12.30 -49.28 -4.28
C HIS A 130 12.25 -50.75 -4.76
N GLY A 131 11.12 -51.40 -4.44
CA GLY A 131 10.87 -52.84 -4.51
C GLY A 131 10.95 -53.54 -5.88
N PHE A 132 11.05 -54.87 -5.80
CA PHE A 132 10.55 -55.78 -6.84
C PHE A 132 9.21 -56.31 -6.33
N GLU A 133 8.14 -55.72 -6.81
CA GLU A 133 6.87 -56.42 -7.06
C GLU A 133 6.77 -56.65 -8.58
N ASP A 134 5.73 -57.33 -9.04
CA ASP A 134 5.40 -57.51 -10.48
C ASP A 134 5.36 -56.17 -11.27
N ASP A 135 5.28 -55.02 -10.58
CA ASP A 135 5.35 -53.65 -11.10
C ASP A 135 6.78 -53.07 -11.17
N SER A 136 7.68 -53.76 -11.87
CA SER A 136 9.04 -53.23 -12.13
C SER A 136 9.00 -51.84 -12.83
N PRO A 137 9.95 -50.93 -12.54
CA PRO A 137 9.93 -49.57 -13.07
C PRO A 137 10.09 -49.56 -14.60
N ALA A 138 8.96 -49.49 -15.30
CA ALA A 138 8.89 -49.46 -16.75
C ALA A 138 8.66 -48.04 -17.27
N TRP A 139 9.33 -47.72 -18.39
CA TRP A 139 9.13 -46.49 -19.13
C TRP A 139 7.87 -46.57 -20.01
N ASP A 140 6.70 -46.65 -19.37
CA ASP A 140 5.42 -46.52 -20.05
C ASP A 140 5.03 -45.05 -20.20
N PHE A 141 4.13 -44.72 -21.14
CA PHE A 141 3.73 -43.33 -21.37
C PHE A 141 3.15 -42.67 -20.12
N LEU A 142 2.33 -43.39 -19.34
CA LEU A 142 1.77 -42.89 -18.08
C LEU A 142 2.87 -42.60 -17.06
N ASN A 143 3.81 -43.52 -16.86
CA ASN A 143 4.96 -43.35 -15.96
C ASN A 143 5.87 -42.20 -16.42
N ALA A 144 6.08 -42.02 -17.73
CA ALA A 144 6.84 -40.93 -18.31
C ALA A 144 6.15 -39.56 -18.15
N PHE A 145 4.83 -39.51 -18.32
CA PHE A 145 4.02 -38.32 -18.07
C PHE A 145 4.09 -37.90 -16.59
N ILE A 146 4.05 -38.86 -15.69
CA ILE A 146 4.15 -38.63 -14.25
C ILE A 146 5.55 -38.17 -13.87
N PHE A 147 6.58 -38.83 -14.41
CA PHE A 147 7.96 -38.42 -14.25
C PHE A 147 8.17 -36.97 -14.71
N THR A 148 7.68 -36.60 -15.89
CA THR A 148 7.81 -35.23 -16.40
C THR A 148 7.00 -34.22 -15.57
N SER A 149 5.75 -34.52 -15.20
CA SER A 149 4.92 -33.66 -14.36
C SER A 149 5.53 -33.40 -12.98
N THR A 150 5.99 -34.47 -12.30
CA THR A 150 6.61 -34.39 -10.97
C THR A 150 8.00 -33.72 -10.99
N THR A 151 8.73 -33.86 -12.09
CA THR A 151 10.00 -33.15 -12.33
C THR A 151 9.76 -31.66 -12.51
N LEU A 152 8.79 -31.27 -13.34
CA LEU A 152 8.50 -29.85 -13.60
C LEU A 152 7.94 -29.14 -12.36
N THR A 153 7.16 -29.84 -11.55
CA THR A 153 6.66 -29.34 -10.26
C THR A 153 7.69 -29.38 -9.14
N SER A 154 8.93 -29.80 -9.43
CA SER A 154 10.04 -29.91 -8.48
C SER A 154 9.79 -30.86 -7.29
N ILE A 155 8.84 -31.78 -7.40
CA ILE A 155 8.60 -32.84 -6.40
C ILE A 155 9.64 -33.95 -6.56
N GLY A 156 9.79 -34.47 -7.79
CA GLY A 156 10.85 -35.42 -8.16
C GLY A 156 10.93 -36.71 -7.33
N PHE A 157 9.85 -37.49 -7.25
CA PHE A 157 9.80 -38.76 -6.48
C PHE A 157 10.89 -39.79 -6.82
N GLY A 158 11.53 -39.69 -8.00
CA GLY A 158 12.68 -40.54 -8.34
C GLY A 158 12.35 -42.00 -8.66
N PHE A 159 11.07 -42.36 -8.81
CA PHE A 159 10.64 -43.73 -9.14
C PHE A 159 11.23 -44.25 -10.46
N VAL A 160 11.20 -43.43 -11.51
CA VAL A 160 11.89 -43.70 -12.78
C VAL A 160 12.88 -42.57 -13.04
N CYS A 161 14.11 -42.91 -13.44
CA CYS A 161 15.16 -41.93 -13.73
C CYS A 161 15.89 -42.29 -15.02
N PRO A 162 16.32 -41.30 -15.84
CA PRO A 162 17.08 -41.58 -17.05
C PRO A 162 18.47 -42.11 -16.70
N ILE A 163 18.75 -43.33 -17.17
CA ILE A 163 20.06 -44.00 -17.00
C ILE A 163 21.01 -43.61 -18.14
N THR A 164 20.47 -43.36 -19.34
CA THR A 164 21.25 -43.05 -20.54
C THR A 164 21.84 -41.64 -20.52
N PHE A 165 22.99 -41.45 -21.17
CA PHE A 165 23.61 -40.12 -21.33
C PHE A 165 22.65 -39.12 -21.98
N TRP A 166 22.05 -39.49 -23.11
CA TRP A 166 21.11 -38.64 -23.84
C TRP A 166 19.84 -38.34 -23.06
N GLY A 167 19.32 -39.31 -22.28
CA GLY A 167 18.17 -39.08 -21.40
C GLY A 167 18.46 -38.05 -20.31
N ARG A 168 19.65 -38.10 -19.70
CA ARG A 168 20.09 -37.10 -18.71
C ARG A 168 20.31 -35.73 -19.33
N LEU A 169 20.94 -35.66 -20.50
CA LEU A 169 21.13 -34.39 -21.22
C LEU A 169 19.78 -33.74 -21.60
N PHE A 170 18.84 -34.54 -22.11
CA PHE A 170 17.49 -34.09 -22.40
C PHE A 170 16.78 -33.57 -21.14
N LEU A 171 16.88 -34.30 -20.02
CA LEU A 171 16.29 -33.89 -18.74
C LEU A 171 16.80 -32.51 -18.28
N ILE A 172 18.10 -32.25 -18.41
CA ILE A 172 18.70 -30.95 -18.06
C ILE A 172 18.08 -29.82 -18.89
N LEU A 173 18.02 -29.98 -20.21
CA LEU A 173 17.45 -28.98 -21.11
C LEU A 173 15.95 -28.79 -20.87
N TYR A 174 15.23 -29.90 -20.63
CA TYR A 174 13.82 -29.92 -20.33
C TYR A 174 13.50 -29.15 -19.03
N CYS A 175 14.28 -29.37 -17.96
CA CYS A 175 14.10 -28.67 -16.69
C CYS A 175 14.42 -27.17 -16.79
N LEU A 176 15.44 -26.79 -17.57
CA LEU A 176 15.86 -25.40 -17.74
C LEU A 176 14.75 -24.52 -18.33
N ILE A 177 13.94 -25.07 -19.23
CA ILE A 177 12.80 -24.36 -19.84
C ILE A 177 11.51 -24.61 -19.04
N GLY A 178 11.28 -25.85 -18.63
CA GLY A 178 10.03 -26.28 -18.04
C GLY A 178 9.80 -25.78 -16.61
N ILE A 179 10.82 -25.72 -15.76
CA ILE A 179 10.67 -25.23 -14.38
C ILE A 179 10.28 -23.74 -14.36
N PRO A 180 10.95 -22.82 -15.10
CA PRO A 180 10.49 -21.43 -15.17
C PRO A 180 9.06 -21.29 -15.72
N LEU A 181 8.73 -22.05 -16.77
CA LEU A 181 7.39 -22.01 -17.37
C LEU A 181 6.32 -22.46 -16.34
N THR A 182 6.55 -23.56 -15.64
CA THR A 182 5.63 -24.07 -14.62
C THR A 182 5.53 -23.18 -13.40
N LEU A 183 6.62 -22.56 -12.94
CA LEU A 183 6.56 -21.58 -11.85
C LEU A 183 5.70 -20.36 -12.23
N VAL A 184 5.80 -19.88 -13.48
CA VAL A 184 4.96 -18.77 -13.96
C VAL A 184 3.50 -19.18 -14.07
N THR A 185 3.19 -20.38 -14.60
CA THR A 185 1.80 -20.85 -14.70
C THR A 185 1.18 -21.07 -13.32
N VAL A 186 1.89 -21.74 -12.41
CA VAL A 186 1.45 -21.95 -11.04
C VAL A 186 1.25 -20.63 -10.31
N ALA A 187 2.16 -19.65 -10.46
CA ALA A 187 1.99 -18.32 -9.86
C ALA A 187 0.76 -17.56 -10.41
N ASN A 188 0.48 -17.68 -11.71
CA ASN A 188 -0.69 -17.05 -12.32
C ASN A 188 -2.01 -17.71 -11.84
N ILE A 189 -2.05 -19.04 -11.79
CA ILE A 189 -3.18 -19.81 -11.25
C ILE A 189 -3.39 -19.47 -9.77
N ALA A 190 -2.32 -19.47 -8.97
CA ALA A 190 -2.36 -19.11 -7.56
C ALA A 190 -2.91 -17.70 -7.33
N LYS A 191 -2.52 -16.72 -8.17
CA LYS A 191 -3.06 -15.36 -8.12
C LYS A 191 -4.56 -15.34 -8.39
N PHE A 192 -5.00 -16.02 -9.45
CA PHE A 192 -6.43 -16.13 -9.79
C PHE A 192 -7.25 -16.76 -8.66
N ILE A 193 -6.77 -17.88 -8.10
CA ILE A 193 -7.40 -18.54 -6.94
C ILE A 193 -7.45 -17.59 -5.74
N SER A 194 -6.36 -16.85 -5.48
CA SER A 194 -6.32 -15.90 -4.37
C SER A 194 -7.37 -14.80 -4.50
N GLU A 195 -7.55 -14.23 -5.70
CA GLU A 195 -8.56 -13.19 -5.97
C GLU A 195 -9.99 -13.72 -5.74
N ILE A 196 -10.27 -14.96 -6.15
CA ILE A 196 -11.55 -15.63 -5.87
C ILE A 196 -11.75 -15.82 -4.37
N VAL A 197 -10.74 -16.35 -3.66
CA VAL A 197 -10.82 -16.58 -2.20
C VAL A 197 -11.04 -15.26 -1.46
N PHE A 198 -10.38 -14.17 -1.86
CA PHE A 198 -10.60 -12.85 -1.29
C PHE A 198 -12.01 -12.33 -1.56
N HIS A 199 -12.54 -12.53 -2.77
CA HIS A 199 -13.90 -12.13 -3.12
C HIS A 199 -14.96 -12.91 -2.33
N VAL A 200 -14.78 -14.23 -2.19
CA VAL A 200 -15.65 -15.09 -1.38
C VAL A 200 -15.58 -14.68 0.08
N HIS A 201 -14.39 -14.44 0.62
CA HIS A 201 -14.20 -13.96 1.99
C HIS A 201 -14.92 -12.64 2.23
N TYR A 202 -14.78 -11.68 1.31
CA TYR A 202 -15.47 -10.39 1.41
C TYR A 202 -16.99 -10.56 1.46
N LYS A 203 -17.56 -11.42 0.62
CA LYS A 203 -18.99 -11.76 0.65
C LYS A 203 -19.39 -12.43 1.96
N LEU A 204 -18.65 -13.43 2.43
CA LEU A 204 -18.89 -14.13 3.70
C LEU A 204 -18.82 -13.18 4.90
N TRP A 205 -17.82 -12.28 4.92
CA TRP A 205 -17.69 -11.25 5.96
C TRP A 205 -18.88 -10.28 5.94
N GLY A 206 -19.28 -9.80 4.76
CA GLY A 206 -20.46 -8.96 4.61
C GLY A 206 -21.74 -9.63 5.11
N MET A 207 -21.91 -10.93 4.83
CA MET A 207 -23.02 -11.73 5.35
C MET A 207 -22.95 -11.91 6.87
N TRP A 208 -21.76 -12.18 7.42
CA TRP A 208 -21.55 -12.32 8.87
C TRP A 208 -21.83 -11.03 9.64
N VAL A 209 -21.38 -9.88 9.12
CA VAL A 209 -21.67 -8.57 9.72
C VAL A 209 -23.16 -8.27 9.68
N LYS A 210 -23.86 -8.56 8.56
CA LYS A 210 -25.32 -8.43 8.47
C LYS A 210 -26.03 -9.33 9.48
N PHE A 211 -25.58 -10.58 9.62
CA PHE A 211 -26.13 -11.53 10.59
C PHE A 211 -25.92 -11.08 12.04
N LYS A 212 -24.71 -10.59 12.36
CA LYS A 212 -24.37 -10.06 13.70
C LYS A 212 -25.18 -8.79 14.04
N ASN A 213 -25.38 -7.89 13.08
CA ASN A 213 -26.22 -6.70 13.29
C ASN A 213 -27.69 -7.08 13.48
N ARG A 214 -28.20 -8.09 12.76
CA ARG A 214 -29.57 -8.61 12.96
C ARG A 214 -29.77 -9.23 14.33
N ASN A 215 -28.74 -9.88 14.88
CA ASN A 215 -28.78 -10.41 16.26
C ASN A 215 -28.66 -9.31 17.33
N LYS A 216 -28.08 -8.16 16.98
CA LYS A 216 -27.95 -6.99 17.88
C LYS A 216 -29.21 -6.13 17.90
N GLU A 217 -29.99 -6.07 16.81
CA GLU A 217 -31.33 -5.47 16.79
C GLU A 217 -32.34 -6.22 17.66
N ASN A 218 -32.19 -7.54 17.84
CA ASN A 218 -33.03 -8.34 18.76
C ASN A 218 -32.63 -8.23 20.24
N ALA A 219 -31.46 -7.67 20.56
CA ALA A 219 -30.94 -7.51 21.92
C ALA A 219 -31.00 -6.02 22.33
N GLY A 220 -32.23 -5.53 22.53
CA GLY A 220 -32.61 -4.12 22.72
C GLY A 220 -31.65 -3.26 23.55
N SER A 221 -30.65 -2.70 22.88
CA SER A 221 -29.73 -1.72 23.43
C SER A 221 -29.65 -0.54 22.46
N GLU A 222 -30.40 0.52 22.80
CA GLU A 222 -30.35 1.84 22.17
C GLU A 222 -29.00 2.51 22.43
N GLU A 223 -27.93 2.05 21.77
CA GLU A 223 -26.72 2.84 21.60
C GLU A 223 -26.53 3.17 20.13
N GLY A 224 -26.94 4.40 19.79
CA GLY A 224 -26.42 5.24 18.72
C GLY A 224 -26.05 4.51 17.44
N SER A 225 -27.01 4.39 16.53
CA SER A 225 -26.79 4.06 15.12
C SER A 225 -25.73 4.99 14.51
N LYS A 226 -24.47 4.58 14.59
CA LYS A 226 -23.48 4.89 13.57
C LYS A 226 -23.70 3.87 12.47
N GLY A 227 -24.54 4.24 11.50
CA GLY A 227 -24.62 3.55 10.22
C GLY A 227 -23.21 3.38 9.67
N LEU A 228 -22.75 2.13 9.62
CA LEU A 228 -21.42 1.72 9.14
C LEU A 228 -21.32 1.76 7.60
N PHE A 229 -22.36 2.28 6.94
CA PHE A 229 -22.40 2.53 5.51
C PHE A 229 -23.03 3.91 5.30
N ASN A 230 -22.18 4.92 5.29
CA ASN A 230 -22.49 6.14 4.58
C ASN A 230 -22.22 5.83 3.10
N ASP A 231 -23.20 6.05 2.22
CA ASP A 231 -23.10 5.95 0.75
C ASP A 231 -22.16 7.02 0.13
N SER A 232 -21.08 7.36 0.84
CA SER A 232 -20.06 8.32 0.44
C SER A 232 -18.65 7.95 0.93
N GLU A 233 -18.43 6.72 1.41
CA GLU A 233 -17.08 6.21 1.65
C GLU A 233 -16.54 5.58 0.36
N ASP A 234 -15.39 6.10 -0.10
CA ASP A 234 -14.70 5.69 -1.32
C ASP A 234 -14.55 4.16 -1.38
N GLU A 235 -14.88 3.53 -2.52
CA GLU A 235 -14.58 2.11 -2.79
C GLU A 235 -13.09 1.80 -2.52
N GLN A 236 -12.21 2.80 -2.64
CA GLN A 236 -10.78 2.71 -2.36
C GLN A 236 -10.42 2.70 -0.86
N GLU A 237 -11.22 3.32 0.02
CA GLU A 237 -11.03 3.26 1.49
C GLU A 237 -11.61 1.95 2.07
N ILE A 238 -12.66 1.42 1.42
CA ILE A 238 -13.08 0.02 1.60
C ILE A 238 -11.96 -0.91 1.15
N LEU A 239 -11.33 -0.70 -0.02
CA LEU A 239 -10.19 -1.50 -0.49
C LEU A 239 -8.94 -1.41 0.40
N ASP A 240 -8.63 -0.25 1.00
CA ASP A 240 -7.52 -0.12 1.95
C ASP A 240 -7.86 -0.68 3.35
N ARG A 241 -9.13 -0.65 3.79
CA ARG A 241 -9.58 -1.44 4.95
C ARG A 241 -9.65 -2.94 4.65
N VAL A 242 -9.95 -3.33 3.41
CA VAL A 242 -9.85 -4.71 2.91
C VAL A 242 -8.38 -5.14 2.82
N ARG A 243 -7.43 -4.23 2.56
CA ARG A 243 -5.99 -4.49 2.77
C ARG A 243 -5.61 -4.62 4.26
N LEU A 244 -6.37 -4.02 5.18
CA LEU A 244 -6.22 -4.21 6.63
C LEU A 244 -6.88 -5.52 7.11
N ILE A 245 -7.92 -6.00 6.42
CA ILE A 245 -8.43 -7.38 6.48
C ILE A 245 -7.55 -8.25 5.57
N ARG A 246 -6.22 -8.16 5.75
CA ARG A 246 -5.35 -9.23 5.27
C ARG A 246 -5.64 -10.40 6.21
N PHE A 247 -6.04 -11.55 5.67
CA PHE A 247 -6.09 -12.78 6.45
C PHE A 247 -4.82 -12.84 7.30
N PRO A 248 -4.93 -13.03 8.63
CA PRO A 248 -3.76 -13.41 9.40
C PRO A 248 -3.12 -14.57 8.63
N PRO A 249 -1.80 -14.56 8.37
CA PRO A 249 -1.14 -15.64 7.61
C PRO A 249 -1.54 -17.03 8.12
N ILE A 250 -1.78 -17.10 9.43
CA ILE A 250 -2.34 -18.24 10.15
C ILE A 250 -3.59 -18.80 9.46
N VAL A 251 -4.56 -17.99 9.03
CA VAL A 251 -5.78 -18.46 8.37
C VAL A 251 -5.50 -19.08 7.00
N VAL A 252 -4.54 -18.54 6.26
CA VAL A 252 -4.13 -19.08 4.95
C VAL A 252 -3.41 -20.42 5.14
N PHE A 253 -2.52 -20.52 6.13
CA PHE A 253 -1.89 -21.79 6.51
C PHE A 253 -2.89 -22.82 7.03
N MET A 254 -3.89 -22.40 7.81
CA MET A 254 -4.95 -23.30 8.27
C MET A 254 -5.73 -23.89 7.10
N PHE A 255 -5.99 -23.13 6.04
CA PHE A 255 -6.68 -23.64 4.85
C PHE A 255 -5.85 -24.71 4.11
N ALA A 256 -4.54 -24.48 3.96
CA ALA A 256 -3.63 -25.49 3.39
C ALA A 256 -3.53 -26.75 4.26
N ILE A 257 -3.52 -26.59 5.58
CA ILE A 257 -3.49 -27.71 6.53
C ILE A 257 -4.79 -28.52 6.44
N VAL A 258 -5.96 -27.86 6.42
CA VAL A 258 -7.26 -28.54 6.25
C VAL A 258 -7.32 -29.30 4.93
N TYR A 259 -6.81 -28.71 3.85
CA TYR A 259 -6.71 -29.42 2.57
C TYR A 259 -5.80 -30.65 2.69
N GLY A 260 -4.66 -30.55 3.35
CA GLY A 260 -3.77 -31.69 3.58
C GLY A 260 -4.43 -32.85 4.34
N PHE A 261 -5.16 -32.54 5.42
CA PHE A 261 -5.92 -33.57 6.16
C PHE A 261 -7.05 -34.19 5.34
N PHE A 262 -7.74 -33.39 4.52
CA PHE A 262 -8.79 -33.88 3.62
C PHE A 262 -8.22 -34.77 2.51
N ALA A 263 -7.12 -34.35 1.88
CA ALA A 263 -6.43 -35.11 0.84
C ALA A 263 -5.88 -36.44 1.38
N ALA A 264 -5.32 -36.44 2.59
CA ALA A 264 -4.88 -37.67 3.25
C ALA A 264 -6.05 -38.65 3.47
N GLY A 265 -7.21 -38.15 3.89
CA GLY A 265 -8.41 -38.97 4.06
C GLY A 265 -8.92 -39.57 2.76
N LEU A 266 -8.81 -38.84 1.64
CA LEU A 266 -9.14 -39.38 0.32
C LEU A 266 -8.16 -40.47 -0.12
N ILE A 267 -6.86 -40.28 0.10
CA ILE A 267 -5.83 -41.24 -0.31
C ILE A 267 -5.96 -42.55 0.47
N THR A 268 -6.26 -42.50 1.77
CA THR A 268 -6.52 -43.70 2.59
C THR A 268 -7.75 -44.50 2.15
N LEU A 269 -8.69 -43.89 1.41
CA LEU A 269 -9.85 -44.60 0.86
C LEU A 269 -9.53 -45.34 -0.45
N TRP A 270 -8.47 -44.94 -1.14
CA TRP A 270 -8.08 -45.50 -2.44
C TRP A 270 -6.84 -46.38 -2.36
N GLU A 271 -5.94 -46.09 -1.42
CA GLU A 271 -4.70 -46.84 -1.19
C GLU A 271 -4.79 -47.60 0.14
N ASP A 272 -4.17 -48.78 0.20
CA ASP A 272 -4.08 -49.63 1.39
C ASP A 272 -3.10 -49.10 2.46
N TRP A 273 -2.93 -47.78 2.52
CA TRP A 273 -2.04 -47.10 3.46
C TRP A 273 -2.77 -46.72 4.73
N THR A 274 -2.05 -46.69 5.85
CA THR A 274 -2.60 -46.09 7.07
C THR A 274 -2.83 -44.58 6.86
N TYR A 275 -3.75 -44.00 7.64
CA TYR A 275 -4.01 -42.55 7.58
C TYR A 275 -2.76 -41.72 7.83
N LEU A 276 -1.87 -42.16 8.74
CA LEU A 276 -0.63 -41.48 9.05
C LEU A 276 0.34 -41.48 7.86
N GLU A 277 0.48 -42.61 7.17
CA GLU A 277 1.33 -42.75 5.97
C GLU A 277 0.79 -41.91 4.82
N SER A 278 -0.54 -41.92 4.63
CA SER A 278 -1.23 -41.08 3.65
C SER A 278 -1.03 -39.58 3.95
N LEU A 279 -1.11 -39.19 5.23
CA LEU A 279 -0.85 -37.81 5.67
C LEU A 279 0.59 -37.39 5.43
N TYR A 280 1.54 -38.26 5.79
CA TYR A 280 2.97 -38.05 5.56
C TYR A 280 3.26 -37.87 4.07
N PHE A 281 2.81 -38.80 3.22
CA PHE A 281 2.96 -38.71 1.76
C PHE A 281 2.37 -37.42 1.21
N THR A 282 1.14 -37.08 1.62
CA THR A 282 0.42 -35.88 1.15
C THR A 282 1.19 -34.60 1.47
N PHE A 283 1.66 -34.41 2.71
CA PHE A 283 2.38 -33.20 3.09
C PHE A 283 3.76 -33.11 2.44
N ILE A 284 4.50 -34.22 2.35
CA ILE A 284 5.81 -34.27 1.68
C ILE A 284 5.69 -33.97 0.18
N ALA A 285 4.63 -34.45 -0.47
CA ALA A 285 4.36 -34.19 -1.88
C ALA A 285 3.91 -32.74 -2.14
N ILE A 286 2.98 -32.21 -1.34
CA ILE A 286 2.44 -30.84 -1.48
C ILE A 286 3.47 -29.76 -1.13
N LEU A 287 4.41 -30.05 -0.22
CA LEU A 287 5.55 -29.18 0.10
C LEU A 287 6.71 -29.31 -0.90
N THR A 288 6.52 -30.08 -1.98
CA THR A 288 7.51 -30.33 -3.04
C THR A 288 8.85 -30.86 -2.51
N VAL A 289 8.82 -31.71 -1.48
CA VAL A 289 10.01 -32.39 -0.95
C VAL A 289 10.20 -33.73 -1.65
N GLY A 290 9.13 -34.53 -1.75
CA GLY A 290 9.06 -35.72 -2.61
C GLY A 290 10.14 -36.79 -2.37
N PHE A 291 10.24 -37.35 -1.16
CA PHE A 291 11.23 -38.41 -0.86
C PHE A 291 11.10 -39.67 -1.73
N GLY A 292 9.90 -39.95 -2.24
CA GLY A 292 9.63 -41.09 -3.13
C GLY A 292 9.48 -42.44 -2.43
N ASP A 293 9.49 -42.46 -1.10
CA ASP A 293 9.34 -43.63 -0.24
C ASP A 293 7.97 -44.31 -0.33
N PHE A 294 6.89 -43.52 -0.45
CA PHE A 294 5.54 -44.02 -0.70
C PHE A 294 5.11 -43.79 -2.15
N ARG A 295 4.50 -44.82 -2.76
CA ARG A 295 4.04 -44.80 -4.16
C ARG A 295 2.60 -45.34 -4.29
N PRO A 296 1.67 -44.57 -4.86
CA PRO A 296 0.32 -45.05 -5.15
C PRO A 296 0.31 -46.24 -6.10
N ALA A 297 -0.68 -47.12 -5.98
CA ALA A 297 -0.93 -48.18 -6.93
C ALA A 297 -1.12 -47.62 -8.36
N PRO A 298 -0.69 -48.33 -9.42
CA PRO A 298 -0.77 -47.84 -10.80
C PRO A 298 -2.18 -47.44 -11.23
N GLU A 299 -3.21 -48.13 -10.72
CA GLU A 299 -4.63 -47.85 -11.00
C GLU A 299 -5.09 -46.47 -10.48
N ASN A 300 -4.58 -46.07 -9.32
CA ASN A 300 -4.97 -44.83 -8.62
C ASN A 300 -3.94 -43.70 -8.81
N MET A 301 -2.84 -43.97 -9.51
CA MET A 301 -1.72 -43.05 -9.59
C MET A 301 -2.09 -41.68 -10.20
N LEU A 302 -2.99 -41.65 -11.20
CA LEU A 302 -3.45 -40.41 -11.82
C LEU A 302 -4.31 -39.55 -10.87
N THR A 303 -5.18 -40.18 -10.08
CA THR A 303 -6.07 -39.47 -9.14
C THR A 303 -5.26 -38.87 -8.00
N VAL A 304 -4.33 -39.64 -7.43
CA VAL A 304 -3.43 -39.18 -6.37
C VAL A 304 -2.57 -38.01 -6.85
N ILE A 305 -2.02 -38.07 -8.07
CA ILE A 305 -1.23 -36.97 -8.63
C ILE A 305 -2.08 -35.72 -8.85
N THR A 306 -3.33 -35.87 -9.30
CA THR A 306 -4.23 -34.72 -9.47
C THR A 306 -4.51 -34.03 -8.13
N VAL A 307 -4.70 -34.82 -7.05
CA VAL A 307 -4.83 -34.30 -5.68
C VAL A 307 -3.55 -33.59 -5.26
N VAL A 308 -2.38 -34.19 -5.46
CA VAL A 308 -1.08 -33.57 -5.13
C VAL A 308 -0.88 -32.26 -5.91
N MET A 309 -1.19 -32.23 -7.20
CA MET A 309 -1.10 -31.03 -8.03
C MET A 309 -2.01 -29.91 -7.52
N GLY A 310 -3.24 -30.25 -7.11
CA GLY A 310 -4.15 -29.32 -6.44
C GLY A 310 -3.53 -28.75 -5.16
N GLY A 311 -2.93 -29.61 -4.34
CA GLY A 311 -2.24 -29.18 -3.13
C GLY A 311 -1.03 -28.28 -3.39
N VAL A 312 -0.19 -28.59 -4.38
CA VAL A 312 0.97 -27.75 -4.77
C VAL A 312 0.51 -26.37 -5.26
N THR A 313 -0.57 -26.29 -6.04
CA THR A 313 -1.14 -24.99 -6.44
C THR A 313 -1.68 -24.20 -5.25
N LEU A 314 -2.22 -24.89 -4.24
CA LEU A 314 -2.69 -24.24 -3.02
C LEU A 314 -1.54 -23.74 -2.13
N THR A 315 -0.49 -24.54 -1.93
CA THR A 315 0.66 -24.14 -1.11
C THR A 315 1.48 -23.03 -1.76
N THR A 316 1.60 -23.04 -3.08
CA THR A 316 2.23 -21.93 -3.83
C THR A 316 1.43 -20.63 -3.72
N MET A 317 0.09 -20.69 -3.73
CA MET A 317 -0.75 -19.54 -3.36
C MET A 317 -0.45 -19.04 -1.95
N CYS A 318 -0.37 -19.94 -0.98
CA CYS A 318 -0.07 -19.58 0.40
C CYS A 318 1.29 -18.87 0.51
N MET A 319 2.32 -19.44 -0.13
CA MET A 319 3.67 -18.87 -0.18
C MET A 319 3.72 -17.51 -0.89
N ASP A 320 2.95 -17.30 -1.96
CA ASP A 320 2.87 -16.02 -2.66
C ASP A 320 2.19 -14.92 -1.80
N VAL A 321 1.09 -15.26 -1.10
CA VAL A 321 0.41 -14.33 -0.18
C VAL A 321 1.33 -13.93 0.98
N VAL A 322 1.99 -14.92 1.59
CA VAL A 322 2.97 -14.77 2.68
C VAL A 322 4.16 -13.95 2.19
N GLY A 323 4.75 -14.30 1.04
CA GLY A 323 5.89 -13.61 0.43
C GLY A 323 5.61 -12.13 0.20
N ARG A 324 4.47 -11.79 -0.41
CA ARG A 324 4.03 -10.39 -0.58
C ARG A 324 3.80 -9.65 0.74
N MET A 325 3.61 -10.35 1.85
CA MET A 325 3.40 -9.75 3.16
C MET A 325 4.73 -9.53 3.88
N TYR A 326 5.53 -10.59 4.01
CA TYR A 326 6.78 -10.56 4.77
C TYR A 326 7.90 -9.82 4.05
N LEU A 327 8.03 -9.90 2.71
CA LEU A 327 9.08 -9.15 2.00
C LEU A 327 8.94 -7.63 2.18
N LYS A 328 7.71 -7.12 2.16
CA LYS A 328 7.43 -5.69 2.36
C LYS A 328 7.76 -5.26 3.78
N GLU A 329 7.41 -6.08 4.78
CA GLU A 329 7.72 -5.80 6.17
C GLU A 329 9.22 -5.91 6.46
N ILE A 330 9.93 -6.91 5.93
CA ILE A 330 11.38 -7.05 6.10
C ILE A 330 12.13 -5.88 5.45
N HIS A 331 11.75 -5.47 4.23
CA HIS A 331 12.33 -4.28 3.59
C HIS A 331 11.96 -2.98 4.30
N TYR A 332 10.76 -2.90 4.87
CA TYR A 332 10.35 -1.77 5.69
C TYR A 332 11.17 -1.72 6.98
N LEU A 333 11.31 -2.83 7.69
CA LEU A 333 12.10 -2.98 8.91
C LEU A 333 13.58 -2.69 8.64
N GLY A 334 14.15 -3.18 7.53
CA GLY A 334 15.53 -2.92 7.11
C GLY A 334 15.80 -1.44 6.82
N ARG A 335 14.92 -0.77 6.07
CA ARG A 335 15.02 0.69 5.83
C ARG A 335 14.81 1.52 7.10
N LYS A 336 14.00 1.01 8.02
CA LYS A 336 13.67 1.63 9.31
C LYS A 336 14.79 1.47 10.34
N LEU A 337 15.51 0.34 10.33
CA LEU A 337 16.71 0.13 11.15
C LEU A 337 17.87 1.04 10.71
N GLN A 338 18.01 1.28 9.40
CA GLN A 338 19.01 2.21 8.86
C GLN A 338 18.76 3.68 9.23
N THR A 339 17.53 4.06 9.63
CA THR A 339 17.14 5.46 9.90
C THR A 339 17.06 5.81 11.39
N ASN A 340 17.56 4.96 12.30
CA ASN A 340 17.36 5.17 13.74
C ASN A 340 18.06 6.42 14.31
N ASN A 341 17.28 7.51 14.37
CA ASN A 341 16.94 8.13 15.65
C ASN A 341 15.55 7.61 16.08
N PRO A 342 15.41 6.95 17.24
CA PRO A 342 14.18 6.23 17.65
C PRO A 342 12.94 7.14 17.83
N PHE A 343 13.14 8.46 17.91
CA PHE A 343 12.07 9.45 18.03
C PHE A 343 11.46 9.90 16.70
N TYR A 344 12.08 9.59 15.56
CA TYR A 344 11.57 10.02 14.25
C TYR A 344 10.21 9.40 13.94
N LEU A 345 10.04 8.11 14.25
CA LEU A 345 8.81 7.37 13.96
C LEU A 345 7.61 7.84 14.78
N ILE A 346 7.84 8.17 16.05
CA ILE A 346 6.78 8.72 16.91
C ILE A 346 6.40 10.13 16.42
N ARG A 347 7.39 10.95 16.02
CA ARG A 347 7.14 12.29 15.47
C ARG A 347 6.45 12.25 14.11
N GLU A 348 6.84 11.34 13.23
CA GLU A 348 6.26 11.18 11.90
C GLU A 348 4.86 10.55 11.96
N ALA A 349 4.64 9.54 12.81
CA ALA A 349 3.32 8.97 13.04
C ALA A 349 2.36 10.00 13.67
N LYS A 350 2.84 10.81 14.62
CA LYS A 350 2.07 11.91 15.21
C LYS A 350 1.79 13.01 14.18
N ALA A 351 2.74 13.30 13.28
CA ALA A 351 2.55 14.24 12.17
C ALA A 351 1.58 13.70 11.10
N ARG A 352 1.62 12.41 10.76
CA ARG A 352 0.68 11.77 9.83
C ARG A 352 -0.74 11.75 10.40
N ARG A 353 -0.91 11.42 11.69
CA ARG A 353 -2.22 11.53 12.36
C ARG A 353 -2.75 12.96 12.36
N ARG A 354 -1.87 13.96 12.57
CA ARG A 354 -2.26 15.38 12.45
C ARG A 354 -2.64 15.78 11.02
N ARG A 355 -1.91 15.32 10.00
CA ARG A 355 -2.24 15.58 8.59
C ARG A 355 -3.54 14.90 8.17
N ALA A 356 -3.80 13.67 8.60
CA ALA A 356 -5.04 12.96 8.32
C ALA A 356 -6.24 13.59 9.03
N ALA A 357 -6.09 13.97 10.30
CA ALA A 357 -7.11 14.71 11.04
C ALA A 357 -7.41 16.07 10.39
N MET A 358 -6.37 16.78 9.91
CA MET A 358 -6.49 18.07 9.25
C MET A 358 -7.06 17.95 7.82
N ALA A 359 -6.73 16.88 7.09
CA ALA A 359 -7.31 16.59 5.77
C ALA A 359 -8.80 16.23 5.87
N GLY A 360 -9.20 15.45 6.88
CA GLY A 360 -10.62 15.19 7.17
C GLY A 360 -11.39 16.46 7.55
N LEU A 361 -10.76 17.34 8.33
CA LEU A 361 -11.32 18.66 8.68
C LEU A 361 -11.40 19.60 7.47
N LEU A 362 -10.39 19.62 6.60
CA LEU A 362 -10.36 20.41 5.36
C LEU A 362 -11.37 19.89 4.33
N ALA A 363 -11.57 18.58 4.22
CA ALA A 363 -12.60 17.98 3.37
C ALA A 363 -14.02 18.26 3.89
N GLN A 364 -14.23 18.24 5.21
CA GLN A 364 -15.48 18.70 5.81
C GLN A 364 -15.68 20.23 5.67
N LEU A 365 -14.60 21.00 5.65
CA LEU A 365 -14.62 22.44 5.33
C LEU A 365 -15.00 22.71 3.89
N ALA A 366 -14.48 21.94 2.93
CA ALA A 366 -14.87 22.03 1.52
C ALA A 366 -16.35 21.66 1.33
N LYS A 367 -16.81 20.56 1.94
CA LYS A 367 -18.25 20.19 1.96
C LYS A 367 -19.10 21.25 2.67
N GLY A 368 -18.62 21.80 3.78
CA GLY A 368 -19.29 22.84 4.56
C GLY A 368 -19.37 24.19 3.86
N MET A 369 -18.35 24.58 3.09
CA MET A 369 -18.36 25.79 2.26
C MET A 369 -19.32 25.65 1.06
N ILE A 370 -19.40 24.46 0.44
CA ILE A 370 -20.31 24.18 -0.67
C ILE A 370 -21.77 24.07 -0.19
N PHE A 371 -22.03 23.41 0.95
CA PHE A 371 -23.38 23.26 1.50
C PHE A 371 -23.88 24.48 2.28
N ALA A 372 -23.00 25.24 2.94
CA ALA A 372 -23.42 26.48 3.63
C ALA A 372 -23.82 27.55 2.62
N HIS A 373 -23.11 27.68 1.48
CA HIS A 373 -23.49 28.66 0.46
C HIS A 373 -24.81 28.28 -0.26
N ARG A 374 -25.07 26.97 -0.45
CA ARG A 374 -26.33 26.45 -1.01
C ARG A 374 -27.50 26.61 -0.03
N ASN A 375 -27.29 26.32 1.24
CA ASN A 375 -28.33 26.51 2.27
C ASN A 375 -28.58 27.98 2.59
N TYR A 376 -27.58 28.87 2.54
CA TYR A 376 -27.78 30.31 2.78
C TYR A 376 -28.56 30.97 1.63
N SER A 377 -28.28 30.59 0.38
CA SER A 377 -29.04 31.05 -0.80
C SER A 377 -30.46 30.48 -0.83
N GLU A 378 -30.67 29.21 -0.45
CA GLU A 378 -32.02 28.65 -0.28
C GLU A 378 -32.80 29.24 0.91
N LEU A 379 -32.15 29.46 2.06
CA LEU A 379 -32.76 30.13 3.22
C LEU A 379 -33.04 31.60 2.93
N ALA A 380 -32.19 32.29 2.17
CA ALA A 380 -32.43 33.65 1.71
C ALA A 380 -33.59 33.71 0.71
N ARG A 381 -33.69 32.74 -0.21
CA ARG A 381 -34.80 32.61 -1.18
C ARG A 381 -36.12 32.23 -0.49
N LYS A 382 -36.10 31.34 0.50
CA LYS A 382 -37.26 30.98 1.34
C LYS A 382 -37.67 32.11 2.31
N ARG A 383 -36.73 32.90 2.84
CA ARG A 383 -37.02 34.09 3.67
C ARG A 383 -37.55 35.26 2.83
N SER A 384 -37.06 35.45 1.62
CA SER A 384 -37.61 36.39 0.63
C SER A 384 -39.05 36.03 0.25
N SER A 385 -39.32 34.75 0.00
CA SER A 385 -40.67 34.22 -0.27
C SER A 385 -41.62 34.38 0.93
N LYS A 386 -41.15 34.13 2.17
CA LYS A 386 -41.94 34.38 3.39
C LYS A 386 -42.14 35.88 3.71
N LYS A 387 -41.21 36.76 3.33
CA LYS A 387 -41.39 38.23 3.45
C LYS A 387 -42.40 38.79 2.44
N LYS A 388 -42.49 38.23 1.23
CA LYS A 388 -43.55 38.60 0.26
C LYS A 388 -44.97 38.25 0.77
N LYS A 389 -45.11 37.27 1.67
CA LYS A 389 -46.40 36.90 2.31
C LYS A 389 -46.69 37.59 3.64
N LYS A 390 -45.81 38.47 4.13
CA LYS A 390 -46.05 39.35 5.29
C LYS A 390 -45.73 40.81 4.93
N LYS A 391 -46.37 41.34 3.88
CA LYS A 391 -46.69 42.77 3.85
C LYS A 391 -48.02 42.92 4.57
N LEU A 392 -47.97 43.20 5.87
CA LEU A 392 -49.07 43.91 6.52
C LEU A 392 -49.22 45.24 5.76
N GLY A 393 -50.46 45.59 5.42
CA GLY A 393 -50.77 46.86 4.76
C GLY A 393 -50.16 48.03 5.52
N SER A 394 -49.63 48.99 4.77
CA SER A 394 -49.21 50.29 5.29
C SER A 394 -50.43 50.97 5.94
N ARG A 395 -50.53 50.92 7.27
CA ARG A 395 -51.46 51.76 8.01
C ARG A 395 -50.82 53.14 8.11
N ILE A 396 -51.19 54.00 7.18
CA ILE A 396 -50.91 55.44 7.22
C ILE A 396 -51.82 56.00 8.33
N LEU A 397 -51.23 56.67 9.33
CA LEU A 397 -52.02 57.53 10.23
C LEU A 397 -52.30 58.86 9.49
N PRO A 398 -53.48 59.45 9.68
CA PRO A 398 -53.81 60.76 9.13
C PRO A 398 -53.14 61.83 9.98
N ASP A 399 -51.86 62.08 9.68
CA ASP A 399 -51.22 63.39 9.75
C ASP A 399 -49.76 63.20 9.33
N GLY A 400 -49.34 63.93 8.30
CA GLY A 400 -48.07 63.78 7.56
C GLY A 400 -46.78 64.06 8.35
N LYS A 401 -46.72 63.74 9.64
CA LYS A 401 -45.48 63.64 10.41
C LYS A 401 -45.09 62.17 10.54
N PHE A 402 -44.16 61.74 9.70
CA PHE A 402 -43.43 60.50 9.92
C PHE A 402 -42.65 60.63 11.24
N MET A 403 -43.20 60.11 12.32
CA MET A 403 -42.37 59.71 13.45
C MET A 403 -41.55 58.52 12.95
N PHE A 404 -40.30 58.77 12.53
CA PHE A 404 -39.31 57.70 12.54
C PHE A 404 -39.32 57.19 13.97
N ALA A 405 -39.99 56.05 14.20
CA ALA A 405 -39.88 55.37 15.46
C ALA A 405 -38.38 55.25 15.74
N ARG A 406 -37.98 55.70 16.92
CA ARG A 406 -36.62 55.66 17.44
C ARG A 406 -36.17 54.19 17.50
N LEU A 407 -35.79 53.66 16.34
CA LEU A 407 -35.55 52.26 16.08
C LEU A 407 -34.04 52.03 16.13
N PRO A 408 -33.60 50.87 16.65
CA PRO A 408 -32.20 50.48 16.55
C PRO A 408 -31.77 50.41 15.07
N PRO A 409 -30.48 50.64 14.78
CA PRO A 409 -29.97 50.67 13.42
C PRO A 409 -30.19 49.34 12.71
N ASP A 410 -30.19 49.35 11.37
CA ASP A 410 -30.22 48.11 10.60
C ASP A 410 -28.94 47.27 10.88
N PRO A 411 -29.00 45.93 10.73
CA PRO A 411 -27.78 45.12 10.73
C PRO A 411 -26.81 45.59 9.62
N PRO A 412 -25.49 45.55 9.87
CA PRO A 412 -24.51 45.88 8.84
C PRO A 412 -24.68 44.97 7.61
N ARG A 413 -24.51 45.55 6.43
CA ARG A 413 -24.70 44.85 5.15
C ARG A 413 -23.36 44.31 4.66
N GLU A 414 -23.39 43.29 3.79
CA GLU A 414 -22.20 42.78 3.10
C GLU A 414 -21.01 42.45 4.02
N CYS A 415 -21.29 41.93 5.21
CA CYS A 415 -20.24 41.51 6.14
C CYS A 415 -19.44 40.36 5.53
N GLN A 416 -18.13 40.55 5.39
CA GLN A 416 -17.21 39.57 4.82
C GLN A 416 -15.88 39.54 5.56
N VAL A 417 -15.18 38.41 5.43
CA VAL A 417 -13.81 38.26 5.89
C VAL A 417 -12.89 38.59 4.71
N VAL A 418 -12.07 39.63 4.86
CA VAL A 418 -11.18 40.13 3.79
C VAL A 418 -9.89 39.33 3.73
N SER A 419 -9.25 39.13 4.88
CA SER A 419 -8.02 38.35 4.99
C SER A 419 -7.98 37.57 6.29
N THR A 420 -7.24 36.47 6.28
CA THR A 420 -7.04 35.63 7.45
C THR A 420 -5.60 35.16 7.46
N SER A 421 -4.92 35.39 8.57
CA SER A 421 -3.57 34.93 8.82
C SER A 421 -3.56 33.94 9.98
N ALA A 422 -2.37 33.58 10.46
CA ALA A 422 -2.23 32.70 11.62
C ALA A 422 -2.49 33.38 12.97
N TYR A 423 -2.56 34.72 13.01
CA TYR A 423 -2.74 35.49 14.25
C TYR A 423 -3.69 36.68 14.11
N SER A 424 -4.15 36.98 12.89
CA SER A 424 -5.07 38.07 12.60
C SER A 424 -6.20 37.66 11.66
N VAL A 425 -7.36 38.29 11.84
CA VAL A 425 -8.51 38.17 10.94
C VAL A 425 -9.01 39.58 10.64
N ARG A 426 -9.08 39.93 9.35
CA ARG A 426 -9.61 41.21 8.89
C ARG A 426 -11.05 41.05 8.43
N LEU A 427 -11.95 41.79 9.08
CA LEU A 427 -13.38 41.83 8.76
C LEU A 427 -13.68 43.17 8.07
N ALA A 428 -14.57 43.14 7.08
CA ALA A 428 -15.11 44.35 6.46
C ALA A 428 -16.63 44.22 6.29
N TRP A 429 -17.32 45.35 6.38
CA TRP A 429 -18.77 45.43 6.22
C TRP A 429 -19.15 46.75 5.57
N ALA A 430 -20.29 46.77 4.89
CA ALA A 430 -20.90 47.99 4.41
C ALA A 430 -21.60 48.74 5.56
N HIS A 431 -21.65 50.06 5.45
CA HIS A 431 -22.24 50.91 6.48
C HIS A 431 -23.71 50.54 6.72
N ALA A 432 -24.09 50.40 7.99
CA ALA A 432 -25.45 50.11 8.40
C ALA A 432 -26.36 51.31 8.11
N PHE A 433 -27.58 51.04 7.64
CA PHE A 433 -28.56 52.09 7.44
C PHE A 433 -29.11 52.54 8.81
N SER A 434 -28.96 53.82 9.11
CA SER A 434 -29.46 54.45 10.33
C SER A 434 -30.01 55.83 9.99
N THR A 435 -30.96 56.33 10.78
CA THR A 435 -31.46 57.71 10.66
C THR A 435 -30.48 58.74 11.21
N GLU A 436 -29.40 58.30 11.88
CA GLU A 436 -28.36 59.15 12.47
C GLU A 436 -27.03 59.05 11.70
N SER A 437 -26.21 60.10 11.82
CA SER A 437 -24.90 60.22 11.18
C SER A 437 -23.78 59.43 11.86
N GLU A 438 -23.94 59.06 13.15
CA GLU A 438 -22.90 58.38 13.92
C GLU A 438 -23.34 56.98 14.36
N VAL A 439 -22.95 55.97 13.59
CA VAL A 439 -23.14 54.55 13.93
C VAL A 439 -21.78 53.94 14.25
N THR A 440 -21.67 53.29 15.40
CA THR A 440 -20.47 52.52 15.78
C THR A 440 -20.75 51.03 15.72
N TYR A 441 -19.70 50.21 15.63
CA TYR A 441 -19.84 48.76 15.54
C TYR A 441 -19.19 48.08 16.75
N ASN A 442 -19.93 47.13 17.35
CA ASN A 442 -19.43 46.21 18.36
C ASN A 442 -19.18 44.85 17.71
N ILE A 443 -17.99 44.30 17.93
CA ILE A 443 -17.57 43.00 17.38
C ILE A 443 -17.26 42.07 18.55
N ARG A 444 -18.05 41.01 18.69
CA ARG A 444 -17.87 39.97 19.69
C ARG A 444 -17.34 38.71 19.02
N TYR A 445 -16.29 38.08 19.54
CA TYR A 445 -15.74 36.86 18.96
C TYR A 445 -15.41 35.80 19.99
N ARG A 446 -15.54 34.52 19.59
CA ARG A 446 -15.25 33.36 20.44
C ARG A 446 -14.75 32.16 19.63
N LEU A 447 -14.11 31.21 20.32
CA LEU A 447 -13.68 29.94 19.75
C LEU A 447 -14.85 28.94 19.75
N LYS A 448 -15.28 28.46 18.57
CA LYS A 448 -16.54 27.72 18.42
C LYS A 448 -16.54 26.30 19.00
N TYR A 449 -15.38 25.65 19.06
CA TYR A 449 -15.24 24.24 19.46
C TYR A 449 -14.30 24.01 20.66
N SER A 450 -14.14 24.98 21.57
CA SER A 450 -13.33 24.73 22.77
C SER A 450 -14.09 23.92 23.82
N LYS A 451 -13.38 22.96 24.41
CA LYS A 451 -13.85 22.18 25.57
C LYS A 451 -13.54 22.88 26.91
N SER A 452 -12.69 23.91 26.91
CA SER A 452 -12.33 24.66 28.11
C SER A 452 -13.35 25.78 28.37
N LYS A 453 -13.75 25.97 29.65
CA LYS A 453 -14.65 27.07 30.06
C LYS A 453 -14.02 28.46 29.85
N GLU A 454 -12.69 28.58 29.89
CA GLU A 454 -11.99 29.86 29.71
C GLU A 454 -11.94 30.32 28.24
N ASP A 455 -11.77 29.40 27.30
CA ASP A 455 -11.71 29.69 25.85
C ASP A 455 -13.07 30.04 25.23
N ASN A 456 -14.16 29.74 25.95
CA ASN A 456 -15.51 30.09 25.55
C ASN A 456 -15.88 31.54 25.96
N ARG A 457 -14.95 32.27 26.62
CA ARG A 457 -15.14 33.67 27.00
C ARG A 457 -15.22 34.53 25.74
N ILE A 458 -16.38 35.16 25.56
CA ILE A 458 -16.64 36.09 24.45
C ILE A 458 -15.74 37.31 24.65
N ARG A 459 -14.85 37.56 23.69
CA ARG A 459 -14.03 38.77 23.62
C ARG A 459 -14.81 39.82 22.83
N GLU A 460 -14.74 41.09 23.25
CA GLU A 460 -15.53 42.17 22.65
C GLU A 460 -14.65 43.37 22.31
N LEU A 461 -14.80 43.88 21.09
CA LEU A 461 -14.28 45.16 20.63
C LEU A 461 -15.46 46.11 20.47
N LYS A 462 -15.48 47.22 21.22
CA LYS A 462 -16.57 48.20 21.22
C LYS A 462 -16.18 49.47 20.49
N GLY A 463 -17.15 50.14 19.89
CA GLY A 463 -17.00 51.51 19.40
C GLY A 463 -16.16 51.68 18.13
N VAL A 464 -16.15 50.68 17.23
CA VAL A 464 -15.43 50.78 15.96
C VAL A 464 -16.17 51.74 15.03
N SER A 465 -15.57 52.87 14.68
CA SER A 465 -16.14 53.89 13.77
C SER A 465 -15.85 53.65 12.28
N GLY A 466 -15.01 52.65 11.96
CA GLY A 466 -14.67 52.27 10.59
C GLY A 466 -15.57 51.16 10.00
N ASN A 467 -15.40 50.93 8.69
CA ASN A 467 -16.08 49.86 7.95
C ASN A 467 -15.24 48.55 7.87
N SER A 468 -14.07 48.53 8.49
CA SER A 468 -13.22 47.35 8.60
C SER A 468 -12.47 47.33 9.93
N VAL A 469 -12.17 46.14 10.42
CA VAL A 469 -11.32 45.94 11.60
C VAL A 469 -10.41 44.74 11.39
N GLU A 470 -9.18 44.85 11.87
CA GLU A 470 -8.26 43.73 11.97
C GLU A 470 -8.14 43.29 13.43
N ILE A 471 -8.58 42.07 13.71
CA ILE A 471 -8.55 41.48 15.04
C ILE A 471 -7.23 40.72 15.16
N MET A 472 -6.40 41.09 16.14
CA MET A 472 -5.06 40.55 16.37
C MET A 472 -5.05 39.57 17.55
N ALA A 473 -3.94 38.85 17.72
CA ALA A 473 -3.70 37.89 18.82
C ALA A 473 -4.74 36.75 18.88
N ILE A 474 -5.15 36.28 17.70
CA ILE A 474 -6.02 35.11 17.53
C ILE A 474 -5.17 33.84 17.47
N GLU A 475 -5.69 32.73 17.97
CA GLU A 475 -5.01 31.43 17.85
C GLU A 475 -5.02 30.91 16.42
N SER A 476 -3.91 30.29 16.00
CA SER A 476 -3.75 29.68 14.68
C SER A 476 -4.46 28.32 14.56
N CYS A 477 -4.88 27.96 13.36
CA CYS A 477 -5.54 26.69 13.06
C CYS A 477 -6.81 26.43 13.92
N SER A 478 -7.54 27.51 14.22
CA SER A 478 -8.69 27.51 15.14
C SER A 478 -9.91 28.15 14.48
N LEU A 479 -11.12 27.67 14.83
CA LEU A 479 -12.38 28.17 14.28
C LEU A 479 -13.02 29.25 15.15
N TYR A 480 -13.09 30.47 14.62
CA TYR A 480 -13.71 31.60 15.31
C TYR A 480 -15.10 31.90 14.76
N GLU A 481 -15.99 32.26 15.68
CA GLU A 481 -17.30 32.86 15.38
C GLU A 481 -17.23 34.34 15.76
N PHE A 482 -17.50 35.21 14.79
CA PHE A 482 -17.56 36.65 14.94
C PHE A 482 -19.01 37.11 14.86
N LYS A 483 -19.41 37.98 15.78
CA LYS A 483 -20.73 38.59 15.88
C LYS A 483 -20.56 40.10 15.75
N ILE A 484 -21.10 40.66 14.68
CA ILE A 484 -21.04 42.11 14.40
C ILE A 484 -22.42 42.70 14.67
N THR A 485 -22.47 43.77 15.45
CA THR A 485 -23.68 44.55 15.78
C THR A 485 -23.42 46.03 15.58
N ALA A 486 -24.32 46.73 14.92
CA ALA A 486 -24.31 48.19 14.82
C ALA A 486 -24.95 48.79 16.07
N VAL A 487 -24.41 49.90 16.56
CA VAL A 487 -24.82 50.55 17.80
C VAL A 487 -25.07 52.03 17.52
N SER A 488 -26.27 52.48 17.86
CA SER A 488 -26.65 53.89 17.95
C SER A 488 -27.25 54.13 19.35
N ARG A 489 -27.54 55.38 19.69
CA ARG A 489 -28.15 55.78 20.97
C ARG A 489 -29.48 55.06 21.30
N TYR A 490 -30.17 54.53 20.27
CA TYR A 490 -31.46 53.86 20.42
C TYR A 490 -31.36 52.34 20.62
N GLY A 491 -30.15 51.76 20.55
CA GLY A 491 -29.90 50.35 20.86
C GLY A 491 -28.97 49.65 19.87
N GLU A 492 -28.75 48.35 20.12
CA GLU A 492 -27.96 47.47 19.24
C GLU A 492 -28.83 46.88 18.12
N SER A 493 -28.27 46.77 16.92
CA SER A 493 -28.92 46.10 15.80
C SER A 493 -28.92 44.57 15.97
N LYS A 494 -29.67 43.89 15.08
CA LYS A 494 -29.62 42.42 15.01
C LYS A 494 -28.22 41.96 14.64
N PRO A 495 -27.68 40.92 15.30
CA PRO A 495 -26.33 40.47 15.04
C PRO A 495 -26.19 39.77 13.70
N VAL A 496 -25.07 40.04 13.03
CA VAL A 496 -24.59 39.28 11.87
C VAL A 496 -23.46 38.37 12.34
N PHE A 497 -23.58 37.07 12.02
CA PHE A 497 -22.60 36.06 12.40
C PHE A 497 -21.71 35.70 11.21
N LEU A 498 -20.40 35.71 11.42
CA LEU A 498 -19.38 35.23 10.50
C LEU A 498 -18.58 34.10 11.17
N VAL A 499 -18.18 33.09 10.41
CA VAL A 499 -17.41 31.97 10.92
C VAL A 499 -16.19 31.77 10.03
N GLN A 500 -14.99 31.76 10.61
CA GLN A 500 -13.74 31.69 9.86
C GLN A 500 -12.68 30.87 10.59
N TYR A 501 -11.92 30.08 9.83
CA TYR A 501 -10.72 29.38 10.31
C TYR A 501 -9.46 30.23 10.12
N THR A 502 -8.60 30.26 11.13
CA THR A 502 -7.27 30.89 11.07
C THR A 502 -6.23 29.97 10.44
N GLU A 503 -5.22 30.56 9.79
CA GLU A 503 -4.18 29.79 9.11
C GLU A 503 -3.18 29.18 10.11
N PRO A 504 -2.46 28.09 9.77
CA PRO A 504 -1.38 27.56 10.60
C PRO A 504 -0.15 28.50 10.69
N GLN A 505 0.52 28.59 11.84
CA GLN A 505 1.71 29.47 12.00
C GLN A 505 2.94 29.04 11.18
N LEU A 506 3.01 27.76 10.82
CA LEU A 506 4.16 27.17 10.11
C LEU A 506 3.90 27.07 8.59
N SER A 507 2.67 27.26 8.12
CA SER A 507 2.36 27.26 6.69
C SER A 507 2.70 28.60 6.04
N PRO A 508 2.92 28.64 4.71
CA PRO A 508 2.95 29.88 3.96
C PRO A 508 1.64 30.67 4.18
N GLN A 509 1.74 32.00 4.23
CA GLN A 509 0.61 32.91 4.50
C GLN A 509 0.23 33.68 3.25
N HIS A 510 -1.00 34.18 3.21
CA HIS A 510 -1.50 35.06 2.14
C HIS A 510 -1.18 34.52 0.74
N ILE A 511 -1.51 33.25 0.50
CA ILE A 511 -1.36 32.68 -0.84
C ILE A 511 -2.35 33.41 -1.77
N LEU A 512 -1.81 34.02 -2.82
CA LEU A 512 -2.54 34.80 -3.81
C LEU A 512 -2.24 34.24 -5.19
N ALA A 513 -3.21 34.40 -6.08
CA ALA A 513 -3.04 33.99 -7.46
C ALA A 513 -3.46 35.09 -8.42
N THR A 514 -2.56 35.41 -9.32
CA THR A 514 -2.70 36.43 -10.36
C THR A 514 -2.75 35.71 -11.71
N LYS A 515 -3.80 35.97 -12.50
CA LYS A 515 -3.89 35.46 -13.86
C LYS A 515 -3.00 36.32 -14.75
N LEU A 516 -2.06 35.70 -15.47
CA LEU A 516 -1.16 36.40 -16.40
C LEU A 516 -1.66 36.28 -17.85
N SER A 517 -2.10 35.09 -18.25
CA SER A 517 -2.70 34.82 -19.55
C SER A 517 -3.86 33.81 -19.39
N PRO A 518 -4.67 33.55 -20.44
CA PRO A 518 -5.78 32.62 -20.34
C PRO A 518 -5.39 31.19 -19.93
N ASN A 519 -4.12 30.80 -20.14
CA ASN A 519 -3.52 29.51 -19.77
C ASN A 519 -2.37 29.62 -18.76
N SER A 520 -2.11 30.78 -18.14
CA SER A 520 -1.03 30.91 -17.17
C SER A 520 -1.45 31.66 -15.91
N ILE A 521 -1.09 31.06 -14.77
CA ILE A 521 -1.39 31.59 -13.45
C ILE A 521 -0.07 31.74 -12.68
N GLU A 522 0.12 32.92 -12.10
CA GLU A 522 1.18 33.17 -11.14
C GLU A 522 0.63 33.01 -9.72
N LEU A 523 1.35 32.26 -8.88
CA LEU A 523 1.11 32.18 -7.45
C LEU A 523 2.16 32.94 -6.68
N THR A 524 1.72 33.70 -5.69
CA THR A 524 2.58 34.43 -4.75
C THR A 524 2.17 34.11 -3.32
N TRP A 525 3.13 34.06 -2.38
CA TRP A 525 2.85 33.83 -0.97
C TRP A 525 3.88 34.47 -0.06
N ASP A 526 3.45 34.76 1.17
CA ASP A 526 4.31 35.21 2.26
C ASP A 526 4.94 34.02 2.99
N PRO A 527 6.16 34.20 3.54
CA PRO A 527 6.81 33.13 4.29
C PRO A 527 6.07 32.84 5.60
N PRO A 528 6.28 31.65 6.20
CA PRO A 528 5.66 31.29 7.47
C PRO A 528 6.00 32.28 8.57
N TYR A 529 5.02 32.60 9.42
CA TYR A 529 5.20 33.49 10.55
C TYR A 529 6.19 32.93 11.58
N LYS A 530 6.15 31.62 11.83
CA LYS A 530 7.10 30.94 12.71
C LYS A 530 8.14 30.18 11.88
N ARG A 531 9.42 30.29 12.25
CA ARG A 531 10.57 29.66 11.57
C ARG A 531 10.84 30.16 10.14
N THR A 532 10.67 31.46 9.90
CA THR A 532 10.88 32.10 8.58
C THR A 532 12.29 31.87 8.01
N TYR A 533 13.35 32.02 8.81
CA TYR A 533 14.75 31.87 8.39
C TYR A 533 15.21 30.41 8.21
N ASP A 534 14.40 29.46 8.68
CA ASP A 534 14.69 28.02 8.57
C ASP A 534 14.13 27.42 7.28
N VAL A 535 13.38 28.18 6.47
CA VAL A 535 12.80 27.66 5.22
C VAL A 535 13.91 27.40 4.20
N LYS A 536 13.94 26.19 3.64
CA LYS A 536 14.85 25.77 2.57
C LYS A 536 14.21 25.94 1.19
N ASN A 537 12.97 25.46 1.06
CA ASN A 537 12.15 25.56 -0.15
C ASN A 537 10.68 25.39 0.20
N TYR A 538 9.81 25.72 -0.75
CA TYR A 538 8.37 25.49 -0.69
C TYR A 538 8.01 24.33 -1.61
N MET A 539 6.95 23.60 -1.31
CA MET A 539 6.33 22.68 -2.26
C MET A 539 4.90 23.12 -2.50
N VAL A 540 4.60 23.41 -3.76
CA VAL A 540 3.26 23.77 -4.21
C VAL A 540 2.63 22.54 -4.81
N TYR A 541 1.42 22.23 -4.37
CA TYR A 541 0.59 21.17 -4.91
C TYR A 541 -0.52 21.78 -5.74
N PHE A 542 -0.77 21.21 -6.90
CA PHE A 542 -1.89 21.60 -7.74
C PHE A 542 -2.60 20.39 -8.35
N THR A 543 -3.89 20.55 -8.61
CA THR A 543 -4.71 19.51 -9.25
C THR A 543 -5.81 20.16 -10.09
N ASP A 544 -6.20 19.46 -11.15
CA ASP A 544 -7.36 19.77 -11.98
C ASP A 544 -8.62 19.03 -11.52
N ASN A 545 -8.50 18.15 -10.51
CA ASN A 545 -9.60 17.35 -9.97
C ASN A 545 -9.73 17.54 -8.44
N PRO A 546 -10.74 18.29 -7.97
CA PRO A 546 -10.85 18.68 -6.56
C PRO A 546 -11.19 17.53 -5.61
N THR A 547 -11.60 16.36 -6.13
CA THR A 547 -11.90 15.15 -5.37
C THR A 547 -10.70 14.21 -5.24
N ALA A 548 -9.62 14.45 -5.99
CA ALA A 548 -8.41 13.62 -5.93
C ALA A 548 -7.71 13.75 -4.58
N ARG A 549 -7.07 12.67 -4.10
CA ARG A 549 -6.30 12.69 -2.85
C ARG A 549 -5.03 13.53 -3.04
N LEU A 550 -4.60 14.24 -1.99
CA LEU A 550 -3.40 15.08 -2.00
C LEU A 550 -2.11 14.35 -2.46
N SER A 551 -2.04 13.02 -2.31
CA SER A 551 -0.91 12.21 -2.81
C SER A 551 -0.79 12.22 -4.33
N ASP A 552 -1.92 12.35 -5.01
CA ASP A 552 -2.08 12.24 -6.45
C ASP A 552 -2.00 13.62 -7.11
N TRP A 553 -1.95 14.68 -6.29
CA TRP A 553 -1.77 16.04 -6.76
C TRP A 553 -0.35 16.23 -7.27
N GLU A 554 -0.24 16.97 -8.37
CA GLU A 554 1.04 17.35 -8.92
C GLU A 554 1.76 18.27 -7.94
N LYS A 555 3.07 18.08 -7.79
CA LYS A 555 3.87 18.81 -6.80
C LYS A 555 5.10 19.42 -7.44
N VAL A 556 5.33 20.70 -7.16
CA VAL A 556 6.47 21.46 -7.67
C VAL A 556 7.25 22.03 -6.50
N VAL A 557 8.58 21.87 -6.55
CA VAL A 557 9.49 22.42 -5.54
C VAL A 557 9.90 23.82 -5.97
N VAL A 558 9.69 24.81 -5.10
CA VAL A 558 9.91 26.23 -5.39
C VAL A 558 10.89 26.81 -4.38
N TYR A 559 11.99 27.38 -4.84
CA TYR A 559 13.01 28.00 -3.97
C TYR A 559 12.74 29.49 -3.69
N GLY A 560 11.75 30.08 -4.36
CA GLY A 560 11.31 31.47 -4.17
C GLY A 560 9.93 31.61 -3.51
N ARG A 561 9.39 32.82 -3.55
CA ARG A 561 8.05 33.18 -3.04
C ARG A 561 6.99 33.34 -4.13
N ARG A 562 7.39 33.11 -5.37
CA ARG A 562 6.55 33.20 -6.56
C ARG A 562 6.84 32.03 -7.50
N ILE A 563 5.81 31.57 -8.20
CA ILE A 563 5.92 30.58 -9.28
C ILE A 563 4.85 30.85 -10.32
N VAL A 564 5.20 30.65 -11.59
CA VAL A 564 4.26 30.70 -12.71
C VAL A 564 3.99 29.28 -13.18
N PHE A 565 2.73 28.92 -13.36
CA PHE A 565 2.27 27.68 -13.97
C PHE A 565 1.87 27.96 -15.42
N PRO A 566 2.73 27.64 -16.41
CA PRO A 566 2.41 27.76 -17.82
C PRO A 566 1.54 26.58 -18.30
N GLU A 567 0.89 26.74 -19.45
CA GLU A 567 0.20 25.66 -20.18
C GLU A 567 -0.96 24.97 -19.43
N LEU A 568 -1.67 25.71 -18.58
CA LEU A 568 -2.88 25.21 -17.94
C LEU A 568 -4.03 25.05 -18.95
N LYS A 569 -4.92 24.08 -18.73
CA LYS A 569 -6.12 23.88 -19.56
C LYS A 569 -7.00 25.13 -19.52
N TYR A 570 -7.52 25.55 -20.67
CA TYR A 570 -8.49 26.65 -20.76
C TYR A 570 -9.84 26.28 -20.12
N ASP A 571 -10.55 27.28 -19.61
CA ASP A 571 -11.89 27.14 -18.98
C ASP A 571 -11.99 26.06 -17.89
N TRP A 572 -10.87 25.75 -17.22
CA TRP A 572 -10.79 24.66 -16.25
C TRP A 572 -10.56 25.17 -14.82
N PHE A 573 -10.98 24.37 -13.84
CA PHE A 573 -10.79 24.69 -12.43
C PHE A 573 -9.54 24.02 -11.90
N TYR A 574 -8.65 24.82 -11.32
CA TYR A 574 -7.46 24.34 -10.64
C TYR A 574 -7.52 24.68 -9.16
N MET A 575 -7.00 23.76 -8.35
CA MET A 575 -6.79 23.98 -6.93
C MET A 575 -5.31 24.02 -6.61
N PHE A 576 -4.89 25.02 -5.84
CA PHE A 576 -3.49 25.21 -5.44
C PHE A 576 -3.36 25.26 -3.92
N CYS A 577 -2.33 24.61 -3.37
CA CYS A 577 -1.95 24.76 -1.96
C CYS A 577 -0.44 24.60 -1.79
N ALA A 578 0.15 25.17 -0.74
CA ALA A 578 1.60 25.14 -0.55
C ALA A 578 1.97 24.71 0.87
N ASN A 579 3.14 24.10 1.02
CA ASN A 579 3.81 23.93 2.32
C ASN A 579 5.27 24.41 2.26
N ALA A 580 5.83 24.67 3.42
CA ALA A 580 7.23 25.03 3.60
C ALA A 580 8.04 23.82 4.07
N CYS A 581 9.21 23.61 3.47
CA CYS A 581 10.23 22.68 3.95
C CYS A 581 11.29 23.44 4.72
N PHE A 582 11.55 23.04 5.96
CA PHE A 582 12.60 23.61 6.78
C PHE A 582 13.94 22.89 6.56
N LYS A 583 15.05 23.55 6.93
CA LYS A 583 16.42 23.02 6.84
C LYS A 583 16.61 21.68 7.56
N ASP A 584 15.85 21.43 8.62
CA ASP A 584 15.83 20.15 9.37
C ASP A 584 15.15 18.99 8.61
N GLY A 585 14.69 19.22 7.37
CA GLY A 585 13.92 18.25 6.59
C GLY A 585 12.44 18.12 7.01
N GLN A 586 12.00 18.89 8.01
CA GLN A 586 10.59 18.92 8.42
C GLN A 586 9.74 19.73 7.43
N ARG A 587 8.52 19.26 7.16
CA ARG A 587 7.53 19.94 6.30
C ARG A 587 6.43 20.54 7.16
N SER A 588 6.02 21.76 6.81
CA SER A 588 4.91 22.44 7.48
C SER A 588 3.54 21.90 7.07
N PRO A 589 2.47 22.24 7.80
CA PRO A 589 1.09 22.04 7.36
C PRO A 589 0.82 22.76 6.03
N LEU A 590 -0.21 22.31 5.31
CA LEU A 590 -0.65 22.97 4.09
C LEU A 590 -1.24 24.34 4.40
N SER A 591 -1.00 25.28 3.48
CA SER A 591 -1.72 26.55 3.40
C SER A 591 -3.18 26.33 3.07
N ARG A 592 -3.97 27.40 3.14
CA ARG A 592 -5.31 27.45 2.55
C ARG A 592 -5.26 27.02 1.08
N ALA A 593 -6.26 26.27 0.64
CA ALA A 593 -6.44 25.90 -0.76
C ALA A 593 -7.07 27.07 -1.54
N LEU A 594 -6.43 27.46 -2.63
CA LEU A 594 -6.95 28.42 -3.60
C LEU A 594 -7.65 27.68 -4.72
N PHE A 595 -8.84 28.16 -5.08
CA PHE A 595 -9.62 27.67 -6.20
C PHE A 595 -9.65 28.75 -7.26
N ILE A 596 -9.16 28.44 -8.46
CA ILE A 596 -9.06 29.41 -9.55
C ILE A 596 -9.53 28.75 -10.83
N LYS A 597 -10.30 29.50 -11.62
CA LYS A 597 -10.72 29.08 -12.95
C LYS A 597 -9.87 29.79 -14.00
N THR A 598 -9.26 29.05 -14.92
CA THR A 598 -8.60 29.62 -16.10
C THR A 598 -9.63 30.23 -17.05
N ASP A 599 -9.20 31.19 -17.87
CA ASP A 599 -10.11 31.89 -18.76
C ASP A 599 -10.42 31.04 -20.00
N LYS A 600 -11.57 31.32 -20.62
CA LYS A 600 -11.91 30.73 -21.90
C LYS A 600 -10.98 31.27 -22.97
N LEU A 601 -10.61 30.42 -23.92
CA LEU A 601 -9.93 30.88 -25.12
C LEU A 601 -10.93 31.65 -25.98
N GLU A 602 -10.92 32.98 -25.89
CA GLU A 602 -11.73 33.83 -26.75
C GLU A 602 -11.05 33.96 -28.12
N PHE A 603 -11.58 33.26 -29.11
CA PHE A 603 -11.25 33.53 -30.51
C PHE A 603 -12.01 34.79 -30.94
N ASN A 604 -11.31 35.93 -31.01
CA ASN A 604 -11.83 37.08 -31.73
C ASN A 604 -12.03 36.67 -33.20
N SER A 605 -13.28 36.53 -33.63
CA SER A 605 -13.64 36.11 -35.00
C SER A 605 -13.11 37.03 -36.09
N CYS A 606 -12.57 38.20 -35.74
CA CYS A 606 -11.94 39.15 -36.66
C CYS A 606 -10.45 38.90 -36.92
N TYR A 607 -9.81 37.93 -36.24
CA TYR A 607 -8.36 37.66 -36.39
C TYR A 607 -8.01 36.17 -36.49
N VAL A 608 -8.93 35.31 -36.93
CA VAL A 608 -8.66 33.88 -37.11
C VAL A 608 -8.90 33.52 -38.57
N GLY A 609 -7.79 33.46 -39.33
CA GLY A 609 -7.77 32.99 -40.70
C GLY A 609 -7.19 34.02 -41.66
N HIS A 610 -5.86 34.15 -41.67
CA HIS A 610 -5.03 34.43 -42.86
C HIS A 610 -3.56 34.32 -42.43
N SER A 611 -3.06 33.09 -42.23
CA SER A 611 -1.61 32.88 -42.25
C SER A 611 -1.15 33.11 -43.69
N LYS A 612 -0.52 34.26 -43.95
CA LYS A 612 0.12 34.65 -45.22
C LYS A 612 1.34 33.78 -45.56
N THR A 613 1.20 32.46 -45.49
CA THR A 613 2.28 31.51 -45.81
C THR A 613 1.87 30.58 -46.95
N ILE A 614 0.57 30.29 -47.10
CA ILE A 614 0.06 29.45 -48.19
C ILE A 614 -0.08 30.27 -49.49
N ASN A 615 -0.59 31.51 -49.41
CA ASN A 615 -0.70 32.39 -50.58
C ASN A 615 0.65 32.84 -51.17
N ILE A 616 1.76 32.71 -50.42
CA ILE A 616 3.10 33.05 -50.94
C ILE A 616 3.65 31.89 -51.79
N MET A 617 3.33 30.63 -51.45
CA MET A 617 3.73 29.49 -52.28
C MET A 617 2.91 29.37 -53.56
N GLU A 618 1.61 29.71 -53.53
CA GLU A 618 0.76 29.75 -54.73
C GLU A 618 1.13 30.94 -55.64
N ALA A 619 1.43 32.12 -55.09
CA ALA A 619 1.82 33.30 -55.87
C ALA A 619 3.24 33.23 -56.47
N ILE A 620 4.15 32.42 -55.91
CA ILE A 620 5.49 32.19 -56.49
C ILE A 620 5.42 31.20 -57.67
N SER A 621 4.36 30.39 -57.76
CA SER A 621 4.15 29.42 -58.84
C SER A 621 3.53 30.04 -60.10
N GLU A 622 2.89 31.21 -60.02
CA GLU A 622 2.09 31.77 -61.13
C GLU A 622 2.62 33.09 -61.73
N HIS A 623 3.73 33.64 -61.22
CA HIS A 623 4.31 34.87 -61.76
C HIS A 623 5.78 34.71 -62.15
N THR A 624 6.02 33.90 -63.18
CA THR A 624 6.98 34.27 -64.21
C THR A 624 6.32 35.30 -65.13
N ASP A 625 7.02 36.41 -65.31
CA ASP A 625 6.83 37.45 -66.32
C ASP A 625 6.10 38.73 -65.90
N THR A 626 6.84 39.81 -66.17
CA THR A 626 6.47 41.23 -66.26
C THR A 626 6.72 42.13 -65.04
N LEU A 627 7.83 42.86 -65.22
CA LEU A 627 8.37 44.02 -64.52
C LEU A 627 7.38 45.18 -64.23
N THR A 628 7.89 46.09 -63.39
CA THR A 628 7.55 47.51 -63.15
C THR A 628 6.51 47.81 -62.08
N GLU A 629 6.90 48.20 -60.86
CA GLU A 629 7.31 49.54 -60.38
C GLU A 629 6.14 50.38 -59.79
N LYS A 630 6.35 50.82 -58.53
CA LYS A 630 5.98 52.10 -57.88
C LYS A 630 4.89 52.15 -56.78
N THR A 631 5.41 52.59 -55.61
CA THR A 631 4.86 53.49 -54.56
C THR A 631 3.86 52.95 -53.51
N PRO A 632 3.69 53.61 -52.34
CA PRO A 632 4.69 54.01 -51.33
C PRO A 632 4.31 53.55 -49.89
N LEU A 633 5.30 53.45 -48.99
CA LEU A 633 5.11 53.04 -47.58
C LEU A 633 4.51 54.17 -46.72
N LEU A 634 3.37 53.90 -46.05
CA LEU A 634 2.83 54.75 -45.00
C LEU A 634 3.50 54.45 -43.64
N LYS A 635 3.94 55.53 -42.96
CA LYS A 635 4.62 55.54 -41.66
C LYS A 635 3.76 54.97 -40.53
N ARG A 636 4.40 54.27 -39.59
CA ARG A 636 3.87 53.93 -38.26
C ARG A 636 4.47 54.87 -37.21
N ASP A 637 3.62 55.57 -36.48
CA ASP A 637 4.00 56.35 -35.32
C ASP A 637 4.08 55.45 -34.08
N TYR A 638 5.20 55.53 -33.36
CA TYR A 638 5.37 54.98 -32.02
C TYR A 638 5.30 56.11 -31.01
N GLN A 639 4.43 55.99 -30.00
CA GLN A 639 4.54 56.76 -28.76
C GLN A 639 5.14 55.85 -27.69
N SER A 640 6.41 56.10 -27.36
CA SER A 640 7.02 55.73 -26.11
C SER A 640 6.88 56.90 -25.13
N PHE A 641 6.52 56.61 -23.89
CA PHE A 641 6.78 57.54 -22.79
C PHE A 641 7.95 57.00 -21.96
N GLN A 642 8.93 57.87 -21.81
CA GLN A 642 10.20 57.73 -21.13
C GLN A 642 10.08 58.21 -19.66
N VAL A 643 10.92 57.58 -18.82
CA VAL A 643 11.50 58.03 -17.53
C VAL A 643 10.59 58.11 -16.32
#